data_AF-A0A8C9R8B1-F1
#
_entry.id   AF-A0A8C9R8B1-F1
#
_cell.length_a   1.000
_cell.length_b   1.000
_cell.length_c   1.000
_cell.angle_alpha   90.00
_cell.angle_beta   90.00
_cell.angle_gamma   90.00
#
_symmetry.space_group_name_H-M   'P 1'
#
loop_
_entity.id
_entity.type
_entity.pdbx_description
1 polymer ?
#
loop_
_entity_poly.entity_id
_entity_poly.type
_entity_poly.pdbx_seq_one_letter_code
_entity_poly.pdbx_strand_id
1 'polypeptide(L)'
;MFAKLKKKIAEEAATGPRPGGRMPRSISKESITSIGADSGDDFASDGSSSRDDLPFQLLRRNGQIRKLEAKLSASMKKLQEQNETYQANRAKMAEGMALALEKKDQEWMDKMALLEKEKVALSSRLNEMMEQSLSLFQKRDDLDELEGFQQQELAKVKHMLLRKEELLGQKEKELQQQARELQTTQSALADAQDKLRLLEEEWHESSQLQKNAASLEQSLHSLQAEHEVLKLQHEQHKQKVAMAEEEKDRLVLELQEKVSCLERRLQGNLTEDEHLKELLKEKCALEQKVEETRAELLEARTSHAGAVSSLEAQVSAGTMAELQTLLRTRNESLQSLRENSEVQVSEALWVRFPVNFVKCKCAMLLFCMESELEQEKENLLSSKSEMESLLNRTAEELEQARAELDSRQTVSVEIAKALEETRRQKEELQEQVGSLRVLAKVTEQLGLREEELQVLQEELRTTKADLSQLRAEAELRSREVEQREAEMEAQLVTLRQEVHTKNQQLDTWQSRVSDLELEVEALTEQQQPSAGGEMEQNGAVTADDLAHVQTTNKELEQQLMEKNKTIKQLQQRLAELKRTLQKELKLKPEMEPEVKEKRQDVKADKPERPEKPCPENPVPTPGPSTTTITTTVTNNADLNDSREINFEYLKHVVLKFMSSREAEAYQLIKAVSVLLNFTREEENMLKETLEYKMSWFGSKPSPKGIIRPSISGTPTHWS
;
A
#
# COMPACT_ATOMS: atom_id res chain seq x y z
N MET A 1 -19.22 41.13 9.17
CA MET A 1 -20.62 40.85 9.58
C MET A 1 -21.07 41.59 10.86
N PHE A 2 -20.21 41.83 11.86
CA PHE A 2 -20.57 42.52 13.12
C PHE A 2 -21.32 43.87 12.98
N ALA A 3 -21.07 44.67 11.94
CA ALA A 3 -21.80 45.92 11.71
C ALA A 3 -23.32 45.73 11.46
N LYS A 4 -23.73 44.62 10.82
CA LYS A 4 -25.15 44.30 10.61
C LYS A 4 -25.83 43.84 11.92
N LEU A 5 -25.07 43.22 12.83
CA LEU A 5 -25.59 42.80 14.14
C LEU A 5 -25.81 44.00 15.07
N LYS A 6 -24.88 44.98 15.11
CA LYS A 6 -25.07 46.22 15.86
C LYS A 6 -26.27 47.05 15.39
N LYS A 7 -26.57 47.07 14.09
CA LYS A 7 -27.76 47.78 13.57
C LYS A 7 -29.07 47.11 14.04
N LYS A 8 -29.15 45.78 14.01
CA LYS A 8 -30.36 45.05 14.39
C LYS A 8 -30.69 45.17 15.88
N ILE A 9 -29.67 45.15 16.75
CA ILE A 9 -29.85 45.38 18.19
C ILE A 9 -30.31 46.82 18.49
N ALA A 10 -29.86 47.81 17.70
CA ALA A 10 -30.31 49.20 17.83
C ALA A 10 -31.77 49.43 17.35
N GLU A 11 -32.25 48.65 16.38
CA GLU A 11 -33.64 48.70 15.91
C GLU A 11 -34.60 47.99 16.89
N GLU A 12 -34.22 46.85 17.49
CA GLU A 12 -35.04 46.14 18.49
C GLU A 12 -35.11 46.86 19.86
N ALA A 13 -34.07 47.63 20.23
CA ALA A 13 -34.08 48.43 21.46
C ALA A 13 -35.00 49.68 21.40
N ALA A 14 -35.53 50.04 20.22
CA ALA A 14 -36.34 51.25 20.02
C ALA A 14 -37.84 51.06 20.29
N THR A 15 -38.31 49.82 20.45
CA THR A 15 -39.75 49.48 20.61
C THR A 15 -40.07 48.85 21.97
N GLY A 16 -39.83 49.60 23.04
CA GLY A 16 -40.36 49.28 24.38
C GLY A 16 -41.61 50.12 24.72
N PRO A 17 -42.75 49.52 25.10
CA PRO A 17 -43.90 50.28 25.56
C PRO A 17 -43.66 50.86 26.96
N ARG A 18 -43.80 52.19 27.11
CA ARG A 18 -43.68 52.88 28.40
C ARG A 18 -44.84 52.50 29.35
N PRO A 19 -44.60 52.33 30.66
CA PRO A 19 -45.66 52.33 31.66
C PRO A 19 -46.13 53.77 31.90
N GLY A 20 -47.38 54.10 31.51
CA GLY A 20 -47.93 55.45 31.61
C GLY A 20 -49.45 55.44 31.63
N GLY A 21 -50.03 55.41 32.82
CA GLY A 21 -51.40 54.95 33.03
C GLY A 21 -52.55 55.90 32.70
N ARG A 22 -53.76 55.37 32.89
CA ARG A 22 -54.88 56.05 33.56
C ARG A 22 -55.91 55.03 34.06
N MET A 23 -56.24 55.09 35.35
CA MET A 23 -57.44 54.45 35.88
C MET A 23 -58.68 55.19 35.37
N PRO A 24 -59.80 54.50 35.06
CA PRO A 24 -61.12 55.08 35.20
C PRO A 24 -61.55 54.98 36.67
N ARG A 25 -61.66 56.13 37.34
CA ARG A 25 -62.28 56.20 38.68
C ARG A 25 -63.80 56.03 38.57
N SER A 26 -64.37 55.43 39.61
CA SER A 26 -65.79 55.53 39.92
C SER A 26 -66.26 56.99 39.97
N ILE A 27 -67.43 57.25 39.37
CA ILE A 27 -68.23 58.45 39.65
C ILE A 27 -69.70 58.06 39.77
N SER A 28 -70.23 58.19 40.98
CA SER A 28 -71.68 58.27 41.22
C SER A 28 -72.18 59.64 40.78
N LYS A 29 -73.38 59.73 40.19
CA LYS A 29 -74.37 60.73 40.60
C LYS A 29 -75.77 60.51 40.03
N GLU A 30 -76.73 60.76 40.90
CA GLU A 30 -78.18 60.79 40.69
C GLU A 30 -78.64 61.92 39.73
N SER A 31 -79.82 61.73 39.12
CA SER A 31 -80.92 62.72 38.87
C SER A 31 -81.78 62.22 37.69
N ILE A 32 -82.99 61.70 37.88
CA ILE A 32 -84.28 62.43 37.97
C ILE A 32 -84.59 63.32 36.74
N THR A 33 -85.46 62.84 35.84
CA THR A 33 -86.47 63.57 35.02
C THR A 33 -87.35 62.50 34.36
N SER A 34 -88.60 62.30 34.76
CA SER A 34 -89.81 63.08 34.42
C SER A 34 -90.39 62.80 33.02
N ILE A 35 -91.39 61.92 32.96
CA ILE A 35 -92.53 62.03 32.04
C ILE A 35 -93.79 61.80 32.90
N GLY A 36 -94.44 62.90 33.27
CA GLY A 36 -95.89 62.98 33.27
C GLY A 36 -96.32 63.63 31.94
N ALA A 37 -97.59 63.74 31.59
CA ALA A 37 -98.81 63.30 32.27
C ALA A 37 -99.94 63.27 31.21
N ASP A 38 -101.18 63.23 31.70
CA ASP A 38 -102.33 63.98 31.15
C ASP A 38 -103.31 63.27 30.19
N SER A 39 -104.53 63.83 30.20
CA SER A 39 -105.78 63.40 29.56
C SER A 39 -106.44 62.15 30.16
N GLY A 40 -107.67 62.20 30.65
CA GLY A 40 -108.57 63.35 30.79
C GLY A 40 -109.92 62.90 31.35
N ASP A 41 -110.64 63.79 32.02
CA ASP A 41 -111.99 63.51 32.51
C ASP A 41 -112.97 63.27 31.34
N ASP A 42 -113.90 62.34 31.54
CA ASP A 42 -115.22 62.45 30.91
C ASP A 42 -116.30 62.00 31.90
N PHE A 43 -117.10 62.99 32.34
CA PHE A 43 -118.21 62.81 33.27
C PHE A 43 -119.47 62.44 32.49
N ALA A 44 -120.05 61.27 32.80
CA ALA A 44 -121.45 60.99 32.48
C ALA A 44 -122.24 60.90 33.78
N SER A 45 -122.83 62.01 34.21
CA SER A 45 -123.83 62.02 35.27
C SER A 45 -125.18 61.59 34.72
N ASP A 46 -125.64 60.42 35.15
CA ASP A 46 -127.04 60.01 35.35
C ASP A 46 -127.00 58.68 36.12
N GLY A 47 -127.84 58.40 37.12
CA GLY A 47 -128.84 59.21 37.77
C GLY A 47 -129.65 58.31 38.72
N SER A 48 -129.89 58.76 39.95
CA SER A 48 -130.80 58.16 40.95
C SER A 48 -130.38 56.88 41.71
N SER A 49 -130.42 57.02 43.05
CA SER A 49 -131.06 56.11 44.01
C SER A 49 -130.23 55.12 44.87
N SER A 50 -130.56 55.17 46.16
CA SER A 50 -130.21 54.32 47.32
C SER A 50 -128.82 54.41 47.91
N ARG A 51 -128.78 54.40 49.25
CA ARG A 51 -127.68 54.90 50.09
C ARG A 51 -126.85 53.79 50.75
N ASP A 52 -127.01 52.56 50.27
CA ASP A 52 -126.67 51.33 51.02
C ASP A 52 -125.47 50.54 50.44
N ASP A 53 -124.89 50.96 49.32
CA ASP A 53 -123.98 50.10 48.51
C ASP A 53 -122.48 50.49 48.53
N LEU A 54 -122.08 51.48 49.35
CA LEU A 54 -120.67 51.87 49.52
C LEU A 54 -119.72 50.71 49.93
N PRO A 55 -120.10 49.81 50.87
CA PRO A 55 -119.21 48.74 51.32
C PRO A 55 -118.84 47.76 50.20
N PHE A 56 -119.79 47.42 49.32
CA PHE A 56 -119.56 46.50 48.21
C PHE A 56 -118.63 47.10 47.14
N GLN A 57 -118.75 48.40 46.85
CA GLN A 57 -117.84 49.08 45.94
C GLN A 57 -116.40 49.16 46.49
N LEU A 58 -116.24 49.42 47.79
CA LEU A 58 -114.93 49.38 48.47
C LEU A 58 -114.33 47.97 48.47
N LEU A 59 -115.14 46.94 48.74
CA LEU A 59 -114.69 45.54 48.68
C LEU A 59 -114.26 45.14 47.26
N ARG A 60 -114.98 45.59 46.23
CA ARG A 60 -114.63 45.39 44.81
C ARG A 60 -113.32 46.09 44.45
N ARG A 61 -113.14 47.35 44.85
CA ARG A 61 -111.88 48.10 44.65
C ARG A 61 -110.70 47.45 45.41
N ASN A 62 -110.87 47.05 46.66
CA ASN A 62 -109.84 46.32 47.42
C ASN A 62 -109.50 44.96 46.78
N GLY A 63 -110.49 44.25 46.24
CA GLY A 63 -110.28 43.02 45.47
C GLY A 63 -109.54 43.26 44.14
N GLN A 64 -109.70 44.43 43.52
CA GLN A 64 -108.91 44.84 42.35
C GLN A 64 -107.48 45.24 42.75
N ILE A 65 -107.30 46.00 43.83
CA ILE A 65 -105.98 46.38 44.38
C ILE A 65 -105.15 45.13 44.67
N ARG A 66 -105.66 44.15 45.43
CA ARG A 66 -104.95 42.88 45.69
C ARG A 66 -104.57 42.11 44.42
N LYS A 67 -105.42 42.16 43.38
CA LYS A 67 -105.10 41.55 42.08
C LYS A 67 -104.01 42.31 41.33
N LEU A 68 -103.93 43.63 41.47
CA LEU A 68 -102.85 44.46 40.92
C LEU A 68 -101.55 44.26 41.70
N GLU A 69 -101.59 44.21 43.03
CA GLU A 69 -100.44 43.89 43.91
C GLU A 69 -99.87 42.50 43.62
N ALA A 70 -100.73 41.49 43.43
CA ALA A 70 -100.30 40.14 43.06
C ALA A 70 -99.69 40.10 41.65
N LYS A 71 -100.24 40.84 40.68
CA LYS A 71 -99.66 40.99 39.33
C LYS A 71 -98.33 41.73 39.36
N LEU A 72 -98.21 42.79 40.16
CA LEU A 72 -96.95 43.53 40.35
C LEU A 72 -95.88 42.65 41.00
N SER A 73 -96.23 41.91 42.05
CA SER A 73 -95.34 40.94 42.71
C SER A 73 -94.88 39.84 41.75
N ALA A 74 -95.80 39.29 40.93
CA ALA A 74 -95.45 38.30 39.91
C ALA A 74 -94.56 38.90 38.81
N SER A 75 -94.79 40.16 38.42
CA SER A 75 -93.95 40.88 37.45
C SER A 75 -92.56 41.19 38.01
N MET A 76 -92.44 41.59 39.28
CA MET A 76 -91.17 41.78 39.97
C MET A 76 -90.41 40.46 40.08
N LYS A 77 -91.07 39.37 40.48
CA LYS A 77 -90.47 38.04 40.54
C LYS A 77 -89.99 37.57 39.16
N LYS A 78 -90.77 37.78 38.10
CA LYS A 78 -90.36 37.46 36.73
C LYS A 78 -89.15 38.29 36.26
N LEU A 79 -89.10 39.58 36.59
CA LEU A 79 -87.93 40.43 36.31
C LEU A 79 -86.69 39.98 37.11
N GLN A 80 -86.88 39.56 38.36
CA GLN A 80 -85.81 38.99 39.18
C GLN A 80 -85.29 37.68 38.57
N GLU A 81 -86.16 36.73 38.22
CA GLU A 81 -85.80 35.48 37.55
C GLU A 81 -85.10 35.73 36.20
N GLN A 82 -85.53 36.73 35.43
CA GLN A 82 -84.86 37.15 34.18
C GLN A 82 -83.47 37.78 34.44
N ASN A 83 -83.30 38.54 35.51
CA ASN A 83 -82.01 39.10 35.91
C ASN A 83 -81.05 38.02 36.42
N GLU A 84 -81.53 37.10 37.26
CA GLU A 84 -80.76 35.96 37.77
C GLU A 84 -80.31 35.02 36.63
N THR A 85 -81.20 34.70 35.69
CA THR A 85 -80.84 33.90 34.50
C THR A 85 -79.87 34.64 33.57
N TYR A 86 -80.02 35.95 33.37
CA TYR A 86 -79.04 36.75 32.62
C TYR A 86 -77.66 36.77 33.30
N GLN A 87 -77.61 36.97 34.62
CA GLN A 87 -76.35 36.93 35.39
C GLN A 87 -75.71 35.54 35.36
N ALA A 88 -76.48 34.47 35.51
CA ALA A 88 -75.99 33.09 35.40
C ALA A 88 -75.45 32.78 33.99
N ASN A 89 -76.13 33.22 32.94
CA ASN A 89 -75.66 33.06 31.56
C ASN A 89 -74.38 33.87 31.28
N ARG A 90 -74.29 35.10 31.81
CA ARG A 90 -73.08 35.93 31.74
C ARG A 90 -71.92 35.31 32.51
N ALA A 91 -72.17 34.73 33.68
CA ALA A 91 -71.16 34.01 34.47
C ALA A 91 -70.64 32.77 33.73
N LYS A 92 -71.53 31.93 33.19
CA LYS A 92 -71.16 30.76 32.36
C LYS A 92 -70.35 31.15 31.12
N MET A 93 -70.66 32.27 30.48
CA MET A 93 -69.87 32.78 29.36
C MET A 93 -68.47 33.24 29.80
N ALA A 94 -68.36 33.90 30.95
CA ALA A 94 -67.07 34.31 31.51
C ALA A 94 -66.20 33.10 31.92
N GLU A 95 -66.81 32.10 32.56
CA GLU A 95 -66.17 30.83 32.92
C GLU A 95 -65.72 30.05 31.67
N GLY A 96 -66.57 29.97 30.64
CA GLY A 96 -66.22 29.35 29.35
C GLY A 96 -65.05 30.06 28.65
N MET A 97 -64.98 31.39 28.72
CA MET A 97 -63.83 32.15 28.21
C MET A 97 -62.56 31.93 29.06
N ALA A 98 -62.68 31.86 30.38
CA ALA A 98 -61.55 31.56 31.27
C ALA A 98 -60.96 30.16 30.99
N LEU A 99 -61.82 29.14 30.90
CA LEU A 99 -61.40 27.78 30.54
C LEU A 99 -60.80 27.68 29.13
N ALA A 100 -61.26 28.51 28.18
CA ALA A 100 -60.68 28.57 26.84
C ALA A 100 -59.28 29.21 26.82
N LEU A 101 -59.05 30.22 27.68
CA LEU A 101 -57.73 30.82 27.88
C LEU A 101 -56.78 29.84 28.59
N GLU A 102 -57.22 29.22 29.69
CA GLU A 102 -56.43 28.24 30.44
C GLU A 102 -55.99 27.04 29.57
N LYS A 103 -56.89 26.53 28.72
CA LYS A 103 -56.52 25.51 27.72
C LYS A 103 -55.47 26.00 26.73
N LYS A 104 -55.54 27.27 26.30
CA LYS A 104 -54.56 27.85 25.38
C LYS A 104 -53.21 28.09 26.06
N ASP A 105 -53.21 28.50 27.31
CA ASP A 105 -51.97 28.63 28.10
C ASP A 105 -51.33 27.25 28.30
N GLN A 106 -52.11 26.20 28.59
CA GLN A 106 -51.61 24.82 28.65
C GLN A 106 -51.04 24.35 27.29
N GLU A 107 -51.76 24.56 26.18
CA GLU A 107 -51.24 24.26 24.84
C GLU A 107 -49.92 24.97 24.53
N TRP A 108 -49.72 26.19 25.01
CA TRP A 108 -48.46 26.93 24.85
C TRP A 108 -47.35 26.39 25.77
N MET A 109 -47.67 26.04 27.01
CA MET A 109 -46.73 25.40 27.95
C MET A 109 -46.22 24.06 27.40
N ASP A 110 -47.11 23.23 26.85
CA ASP A 110 -46.76 21.94 26.26
C ASP A 110 -45.86 22.12 25.01
N LYS A 111 -46.16 23.11 24.15
CA LYS A 111 -45.29 23.48 23.00
C LYS A 111 -43.91 23.96 23.46
N MET A 112 -43.84 24.81 24.48
CA MET A 112 -42.55 25.27 25.03
C MET A 112 -41.75 24.11 25.64
N ALA A 113 -42.42 23.17 26.32
CA ALA A 113 -41.78 21.98 26.87
C ALA A 113 -41.26 21.02 25.79
N LEU A 114 -41.95 20.90 24.65
CA LEU A 114 -41.46 20.16 23.48
C LEU A 114 -40.25 20.85 22.83
N LEU A 115 -40.33 22.16 22.57
CA LEU A 115 -39.22 22.94 21.99
C LEU A 115 -37.96 22.92 22.87
N GLU A 116 -38.09 22.98 24.20
CA GLU A 116 -36.95 22.89 25.10
C GLU A 116 -36.34 21.48 25.11
N LYS A 117 -37.14 20.42 24.99
CA LYS A 117 -36.64 19.04 24.80
C LYS A 117 -35.88 18.88 23.48
N GLU A 118 -36.43 19.39 22.37
CA GLU A 118 -35.79 19.36 21.05
C GLU A 118 -34.47 20.13 21.06
N LYS A 119 -34.45 21.33 21.67
CA LYS A 119 -33.25 22.15 21.86
C LYS A 119 -32.16 21.42 22.65
N VAL A 120 -32.52 20.74 23.75
CA VAL A 120 -31.58 19.93 24.53
C VAL A 120 -31.05 18.74 23.72
N ALA A 121 -31.92 18.02 22.99
CA ALA A 121 -31.52 16.89 22.14
C ALA A 121 -30.57 17.32 21.00
N LEU A 122 -30.86 18.44 20.33
CA LEU A 122 -29.99 19.03 19.31
C LEU A 122 -28.66 19.51 19.90
N SER A 123 -28.66 20.06 21.11
CA SER A 123 -27.43 20.46 21.81
C SER A 123 -26.57 19.25 22.20
N SER A 124 -27.17 18.12 22.61
CA SER A 124 -26.44 16.87 22.88
C SER A 124 -25.77 16.37 21.61
N ARG A 125 -26.54 16.26 20.52
CA ARG A 125 -26.03 15.80 19.21
C ARG A 125 -24.92 16.69 18.66
N LEU A 126 -24.96 18.00 18.90
CA LEU A 126 -23.90 18.93 18.53
C LEU A 126 -22.63 18.71 19.36
N ASN A 127 -22.76 18.50 20.67
CA ASN A 127 -21.63 18.21 21.56
C ASN A 127 -20.98 16.86 21.21
N GLU A 128 -21.79 15.83 20.97
CA GLU A 128 -21.32 14.50 20.51
C GLU A 128 -20.55 14.59 19.19
N MET A 129 -21.06 15.37 18.22
CA MET A 129 -20.34 15.61 16.95
C MET A 129 -19.03 16.37 17.16
N MET A 130 -19.00 17.34 18.08
CA MET A 130 -17.78 18.09 18.42
C MET A 130 -16.74 17.19 19.10
N GLU A 131 -17.16 16.32 20.02
CA GLU A 131 -16.30 15.35 20.71
C GLU A 131 -15.76 14.28 19.73
N GLN A 132 -16.60 13.79 18.83
CA GLN A 132 -16.16 12.91 17.72
C GLN A 132 -15.13 13.62 16.84
N SER A 133 -15.34 14.89 16.49
CA SER A 133 -14.36 15.67 15.72
C SER A 133 -13.04 15.82 16.47
N LEU A 134 -13.06 16.10 17.77
CA LEU A 134 -11.85 16.20 18.60
C LEU A 134 -11.12 14.85 18.69
N SER A 135 -11.84 13.74 18.87
CA SER A 135 -11.25 12.39 18.86
C SER A 135 -10.62 12.05 17.51
N LEU A 136 -11.20 12.49 16.39
CA LEU A 136 -10.62 12.32 15.06
C LEU A 136 -9.37 13.18 14.84
N PHE A 137 -9.28 14.37 15.44
CA PHE A 137 -8.04 15.17 15.43
C PHE A 137 -6.95 14.51 16.29
N GLN A 138 -7.25 14.09 17.52
CA GLN A 138 -6.29 13.38 18.38
C GLN A 138 -5.73 12.13 17.68
N LYS A 139 -6.60 11.28 17.11
CA LYS A 139 -6.18 10.11 16.33
C LYS A 139 -5.37 10.46 15.08
N ARG A 140 -5.52 11.67 14.53
CA ARG A 140 -4.73 12.16 13.40
C ARG A 140 -3.33 12.54 13.87
N ASP A 141 -3.24 13.26 14.98
CA ASP A 141 -1.98 13.67 15.59
C ASP A 141 -1.19 12.44 16.08
N ASP A 142 -1.85 11.48 16.75
CA ASP A 142 -1.28 10.18 17.15
C ASP A 142 -0.71 9.39 15.95
N LEU A 143 -1.41 9.40 14.81
CA LEU A 143 -0.95 8.74 13.58
C LEU A 143 0.25 9.46 12.96
N ASP A 144 0.22 10.78 12.90
CA ASP A 144 1.32 11.57 12.33
C ASP A 144 2.58 11.46 13.24
N GLU A 145 2.44 11.32 14.58
CA GLU A 145 3.53 10.97 15.51
C GLU A 145 4.08 9.55 15.27
N LEU A 146 3.20 8.54 15.12
CA LEU A 146 3.59 7.16 14.81
C LEU A 146 4.32 7.05 13.46
N GLU A 147 3.88 7.79 12.44
CA GLU A 147 4.60 7.90 11.16
C GLU A 147 5.99 8.53 11.35
N GLY A 148 6.12 9.54 12.24
CA GLY A 148 7.40 10.13 12.64
C GLY A 148 8.35 9.12 13.28
N PHE A 149 7.88 8.33 14.25
CA PHE A 149 8.69 7.26 14.86
C PHE A 149 9.08 6.18 13.86
N GLN A 150 8.17 5.76 12.97
CA GLN A 150 8.50 4.80 11.90
C GLN A 150 9.58 5.33 10.95
N GLN A 151 9.50 6.60 10.55
CA GLN A 151 10.53 7.24 9.72
C GLN A 151 11.89 7.31 10.45
N GLN A 152 11.88 7.58 11.75
CA GLN A 152 13.10 7.59 12.58
C GLN A 152 13.75 6.20 12.67
N GLU A 153 12.98 5.15 12.94
CA GLU A 153 13.50 3.78 12.98
C GLU A 153 13.97 3.29 11.60
N LEU A 154 13.23 3.62 10.52
CA LEU A 154 13.67 3.33 9.15
C LEU A 154 15.02 4.02 8.84
N ALA A 155 15.20 5.26 9.28
CA ALA A 155 16.46 5.99 9.10
C ALA A 155 17.62 5.37 9.90
N LYS A 156 17.38 4.92 11.13
CA LYS A 156 18.37 4.18 11.95
C LYS A 156 18.77 2.87 11.28
N VAL A 157 17.79 2.06 10.84
CA VAL A 157 18.03 0.80 10.12
C VAL A 157 18.81 1.05 8.83
N LYS A 158 18.44 2.07 8.04
CA LYS A 158 19.16 2.45 6.83
C LYS A 158 20.62 2.85 7.11
N HIS A 159 20.87 3.63 8.17
CA HIS A 159 22.24 3.98 8.56
C HIS A 159 23.04 2.76 9.03
N MET A 160 22.43 1.85 9.79
CA MET A 160 23.07 0.59 10.19
C MET A 160 23.40 -0.32 9.00
N LEU A 161 22.49 -0.43 8.03
CA LEU A 161 22.72 -1.21 6.80
C LEU A 161 23.87 -0.62 5.97
N LEU A 162 23.84 0.68 5.68
CA LEU A 162 24.93 1.36 4.96
C LEU A 162 26.28 1.15 5.66
N ARG A 163 26.35 1.31 6.98
CA ARG A 163 27.57 1.08 7.75
C ARG A 163 28.03 -0.38 7.75
N LYS A 164 27.10 -1.35 7.64
CA LYS A 164 27.43 -2.77 7.47
C LYS A 164 27.92 -3.07 6.06
N GLU A 165 27.34 -2.48 5.03
CA GLU A 165 27.82 -2.57 3.64
C GLU A 165 29.22 -1.98 3.49
N GLU A 166 29.50 -0.81 4.10
CA GLU A 166 30.84 -0.20 4.15
C GLU A 166 31.87 -1.13 4.83
N LEU A 167 31.52 -1.72 5.98
CA LEU A 167 32.41 -2.66 6.70
C LEU A 167 32.63 -3.96 5.93
N LEU A 168 31.61 -4.49 5.26
CA LEU A 168 31.74 -5.66 4.39
C LEU A 168 32.65 -5.35 3.19
N GLY A 169 32.47 -4.19 2.54
CA GLY A 169 33.35 -3.74 1.45
C GLY A 169 34.78 -3.44 1.88
N GLN A 170 35.03 -3.09 3.15
CA GLN A 170 36.37 -3.02 3.73
C GLN A 170 36.96 -4.43 3.91
N LYS A 171 36.22 -5.36 4.51
CA LYS A 171 36.66 -6.75 4.72
C LYS A 171 36.89 -7.51 3.41
N GLU A 172 36.09 -7.24 2.38
CA GLU A 172 36.32 -7.80 1.04
C GLU A 172 37.64 -7.30 0.43
N LYS A 173 37.96 -6.01 0.58
CA LYS A 173 39.25 -5.45 0.14
C LYS A 173 40.44 -6.02 0.91
N GLU A 174 40.31 -6.20 2.22
CA GLU A 174 41.32 -6.87 3.05
C GLU A 174 41.56 -8.33 2.59
N LEU A 175 40.50 -9.10 2.39
CA LEU A 175 40.59 -10.48 1.90
C LEU A 175 41.20 -10.55 0.49
N GLN A 176 40.82 -9.64 -0.41
CA GLN A 176 41.44 -9.53 -1.74
C GLN A 176 42.93 -9.15 -1.66
N GLN A 177 43.35 -8.33 -0.69
CA GLN A 177 44.76 -8.02 -0.46
C GLN A 177 45.51 -9.26 0.07
N GLN A 178 44.99 -9.91 1.11
CA GLN A 178 45.58 -11.14 1.66
C GLN A 178 45.69 -12.26 0.61
N ALA A 179 44.71 -12.39 -0.29
CA ALA A 179 44.77 -13.35 -1.39
C ALA A 179 45.90 -13.05 -2.38
N ARG A 180 46.16 -11.77 -2.71
CA ARG A 180 47.31 -11.36 -3.53
C ARG A 180 48.63 -11.62 -2.82
N GLU A 181 48.72 -11.30 -1.53
CA GLU A 181 49.91 -11.54 -0.71
C GLU A 181 50.22 -13.05 -0.61
N LEU A 182 49.22 -13.89 -0.37
CA LEU A 182 49.33 -15.36 -0.44
C LEU A 182 49.79 -15.84 -1.82
N GLN A 183 49.27 -15.29 -2.91
CA GLN A 183 49.70 -15.65 -4.25
C GLN A 183 51.18 -15.27 -4.50
N THR A 184 51.63 -14.11 -4.01
CA THR A 184 53.03 -13.70 -4.13
C THR A 184 53.98 -14.55 -3.29
N THR A 185 53.58 -14.95 -2.08
CA THR A 185 54.39 -15.83 -1.22
C THR A 185 54.43 -17.27 -1.76
N GLN A 186 53.34 -17.77 -2.34
CA GLN A 186 53.33 -19.05 -3.08
C GLN A 186 54.27 -19.03 -4.28
N SER A 187 54.29 -17.95 -5.08
CA SER A 187 55.23 -17.81 -6.19
C SER A 187 56.68 -17.78 -5.71
N ALA A 188 56.99 -17.00 -4.67
CA ALA A 188 58.33 -16.92 -4.11
C ALA A 188 58.79 -18.24 -3.48
N LEU A 189 57.87 -19.04 -2.92
CA LEU A 189 58.15 -20.38 -2.41
C LEU A 189 58.47 -21.36 -3.56
N ALA A 190 57.73 -21.29 -4.67
CA ALA A 190 58.03 -22.10 -5.86
C ALA A 190 59.42 -21.74 -6.43
N ASP A 191 59.73 -20.45 -6.58
CA ASP A 191 61.05 -19.98 -7.03
C ASP A 191 62.19 -20.44 -6.08
N ALA A 192 61.92 -20.56 -4.78
CA ALA A 192 62.87 -21.06 -3.80
C ALA A 192 63.03 -22.60 -3.87
N GLN A 193 61.96 -23.33 -4.13
CA GLN A 193 61.99 -24.79 -4.34
C GLN A 193 62.76 -25.16 -5.61
N ASP A 194 62.58 -24.42 -6.71
CA ASP A 194 63.33 -24.64 -7.94
C ASP A 194 64.83 -24.33 -7.76
N LYS A 195 65.18 -23.28 -7.01
CA LYS A 195 66.58 -23.01 -6.63
C LYS A 195 67.17 -24.11 -5.73
N LEU A 196 66.40 -24.66 -4.79
CA LEU A 196 66.85 -25.76 -3.95
C LEU A 196 67.14 -27.00 -4.80
N ARG A 197 66.25 -27.36 -5.72
CA ARG A 197 66.45 -28.46 -6.67
C ARG A 197 67.73 -28.28 -7.50
N LEU A 198 67.98 -27.09 -8.02
CA LEU A 198 69.22 -26.80 -8.77
C LEU A 198 70.48 -27.01 -7.91
N LEU A 199 70.46 -26.58 -6.64
CA LEU A 199 71.56 -26.80 -5.71
C LEU A 199 71.73 -28.29 -5.33
N GLU A 200 70.64 -29.05 -5.23
CA GLU A 200 70.68 -30.51 -5.04
C GLU A 200 71.28 -31.22 -6.26
N GLU A 201 70.95 -30.78 -7.48
CA GLU A 201 71.53 -31.27 -8.74
C GLU A 201 73.03 -30.94 -8.82
N GLU A 202 73.44 -29.68 -8.57
CA GLU A 202 74.85 -29.27 -8.49
C GLU A 202 75.64 -30.06 -7.43
N TRP A 203 75.05 -30.29 -6.25
CA TRP A 203 75.67 -31.08 -5.19
C TRP A 203 75.83 -32.55 -5.60
N HIS A 204 74.83 -33.12 -6.27
CA HIS A 204 74.91 -34.49 -6.81
C HIS A 204 75.98 -34.62 -7.88
N GLU A 205 76.09 -33.65 -8.80
CA GLU A 205 77.18 -33.61 -9.80
C GLU A 205 78.55 -33.51 -9.13
N SER A 206 78.71 -32.59 -8.17
CA SER A 206 79.97 -32.44 -7.42
C SER A 206 80.33 -33.70 -6.63
N SER A 207 79.35 -34.41 -6.06
CA SER A 207 79.54 -35.69 -5.38
C SER A 207 79.99 -36.80 -6.34
N GLN A 208 79.44 -36.84 -7.57
CA GLN A 208 79.87 -37.79 -8.60
C GLN A 208 81.27 -37.48 -9.12
N LEU A 209 81.58 -36.20 -9.38
CA LEU A 209 82.91 -35.76 -9.76
C LEU A 209 83.96 -36.12 -8.69
N GLN A 210 83.62 -35.96 -7.40
CA GLN A 210 84.52 -36.34 -6.31
C GLN A 210 84.74 -37.86 -6.19
N LYS A 211 83.72 -38.69 -6.43
CA LYS A 211 83.88 -40.15 -6.53
C LYS A 211 84.78 -40.56 -7.70
N ASN A 212 84.59 -39.92 -8.86
CA ASN A 212 85.43 -40.16 -10.04
C ASN A 212 86.88 -39.72 -9.79
N ALA A 213 87.10 -38.57 -9.15
CA ALA A 213 88.43 -38.09 -8.76
C ALA A 213 89.12 -39.07 -7.81
N ALA A 214 88.45 -39.51 -6.74
CA ALA A 214 89.00 -40.49 -5.80
C ALA A 214 89.35 -41.84 -6.48
N SER A 215 88.55 -42.28 -7.46
CA SER A 215 88.86 -43.48 -8.25
C SER A 215 90.09 -43.29 -9.15
N LEU A 216 90.28 -42.09 -9.72
CA LEU A 216 91.45 -41.75 -10.53
C LEU A 216 92.72 -41.64 -9.66
N GLU A 217 92.62 -41.03 -8.47
CA GLU A 217 93.71 -40.98 -7.48
C GLU A 217 94.14 -42.38 -7.03
N GLN A 218 93.18 -43.28 -6.78
CA GLN A 218 93.48 -44.67 -6.43
C GLN A 218 94.18 -45.42 -7.58
N SER A 219 93.76 -45.20 -8.82
CA SER A 219 94.43 -45.76 -10.01
C SER A 219 95.85 -45.20 -10.19
N LEU A 220 96.03 -43.89 -10.00
CA LEU A 220 97.33 -43.22 -10.04
C LEU A 220 98.28 -43.78 -8.97
N HIS A 221 97.81 -43.98 -7.74
CA HIS A 221 98.61 -44.59 -6.68
C HIS A 221 98.97 -46.06 -6.98
N SER A 222 98.08 -46.84 -7.61
CA SER A 222 98.42 -48.19 -8.09
C SER A 222 99.54 -48.15 -9.13
N LEU A 223 99.42 -47.27 -10.13
CA LEU A 223 100.43 -47.07 -11.17
C LEU A 223 101.77 -46.57 -10.61
N GLN A 224 101.75 -45.70 -9.59
CA GLN A 224 102.95 -45.25 -8.88
C GLN A 224 103.62 -46.40 -8.11
N ALA A 225 102.84 -47.24 -7.43
CA ALA A 225 103.36 -48.41 -6.72
C ALA A 225 103.97 -49.44 -7.70
N GLU A 226 103.29 -49.71 -8.81
CA GLU A 226 103.83 -50.54 -9.90
C GLU A 226 105.13 -49.96 -10.49
N HIS A 227 105.20 -48.65 -10.69
CA HIS A 227 106.39 -47.97 -11.17
C HIS A 227 107.58 -48.12 -10.21
N GLU A 228 107.39 -47.90 -8.90
CA GLU A 228 108.46 -48.10 -7.92
C GLU A 228 108.88 -49.58 -7.80
N VAL A 229 107.95 -50.54 -7.92
CA VAL A 229 108.30 -51.97 -8.01
C VAL A 229 109.14 -52.28 -9.26
N LEU A 230 108.73 -51.78 -10.43
CA LEU A 230 109.49 -51.96 -11.69
C LEU A 230 110.87 -51.29 -11.64
N LYS A 231 110.98 -50.13 -10.99
CA LYS A 231 112.23 -49.40 -10.77
C LYS A 231 113.17 -50.15 -9.82
N LEU A 232 112.65 -50.71 -8.73
CA LEU A 232 113.41 -51.59 -7.83
C LEU A 232 113.87 -52.88 -8.54
N GLN A 233 113.01 -53.49 -9.35
CA GLN A 233 113.37 -54.64 -10.19
C GLN A 233 114.48 -54.26 -11.19
N HIS A 234 114.37 -53.12 -11.86
CA HIS A 234 115.39 -52.63 -12.80
C HIS A 234 116.74 -52.42 -12.11
N GLU A 235 116.78 -51.74 -10.95
CA GLU A 235 118.03 -51.51 -10.22
C GLU A 235 118.62 -52.83 -9.69
N GLN A 236 117.79 -53.80 -9.26
CA GLN A 236 118.24 -55.14 -8.90
C GLN A 236 118.83 -55.91 -10.11
N HIS A 237 118.21 -55.80 -11.28
CA HIS A 237 118.73 -56.40 -12.51
C HIS A 237 120.06 -55.76 -12.95
N LYS A 238 120.17 -54.43 -12.86
CA LYS A 238 121.40 -53.68 -13.13
C LYS A 238 122.54 -54.09 -12.19
N GLN A 239 122.28 -54.23 -10.90
CA GLN A 239 123.26 -54.78 -9.93
C GLN A 239 123.68 -56.21 -10.29
N LYS A 240 122.75 -57.10 -10.64
CA LYS A 240 123.06 -58.47 -11.08
C LYS A 240 123.93 -58.50 -12.34
N VAL A 241 123.69 -57.61 -13.30
CA VAL A 241 124.52 -57.50 -14.52
C VAL A 241 125.93 -57.02 -14.17
N ALA A 242 126.07 -55.97 -13.35
CA ALA A 242 127.40 -55.48 -12.93
C ALA A 242 128.22 -56.56 -12.20
N MET A 243 127.60 -57.30 -11.26
CA MET A 243 128.26 -58.43 -10.59
C MET A 243 128.71 -59.52 -11.56
N ALA A 244 127.93 -59.80 -12.61
CA ALA A 244 128.27 -60.79 -13.63
C ALA A 244 129.35 -60.29 -14.60
N GLU A 245 129.43 -58.97 -14.85
CA GLU A 245 130.54 -58.35 -15.58
C GLU A 245 131.85 -58.43 -14.78
N GLU A 246 131.84 -58.10 -13.49
CA GLU A 246 133.01 -58.26 -12.59
C GLU A 246 133.49 -59.72 -12.50
N GLU A 247 132.57 -60.69 -12.46
CA GLU A 247 132.90 -62.12 -12.48
C GLU A 247 133.48 -62.54 -13.84
N LYS A 248 132.94 -62.04 -14.95
CA LYS A 248 133.49 -62.27 -16.28
C LYS A 248 134.89 -61.68 -16.44
N ASP A 249 135.14 -60.46 -15.94
CA ASP A 249 136.45 -59.82 -16.05
C ASP A 249 137.51 -60.56 -15.24
N ARG A 250 137.15 -61.07 -14.04
CA ARG A 250 138.01 -61.96 -13.26
C ARG A 250 138.38 -63.23 -14.03
N LEU A 251 137.40 -63.89 -14.66
CA LEU A 251 137.64 -65.07 -15.49
C LEU A 251 138.47 -64.75 -16.75
N VAL A 252 138.30 -63.56 -17.33
CA VAL A 252 139.12 -63.10 -18.46
C VAL A 252 140.57 -62.91 -18.04
N LEU A 253 140.84 -62.32 -16.87
CA LEU A 253 142.20 -62.20 -16.32
C LEU A 253 142.84 -63.57 -16.10
N GLU A 254 142.15 -64.52 -15.46
CA GLU A 254 142.65 -65.89 -15.29
C GLU A 254 142.96 -66.61 -16.62
N LEU A 255 142.12 -66.38 -17.64
CA LEU A 255 142.33 -66.94 -18.98
C LEU A 255 143.48 -66.24 -19.71
N GLN A 256 143.65 -64.93 -19.56
CA GLN A 256 144.79 -64.18 -20.12
C GLN A 256 146.11 -64.63 -19.50
N GLU A 257 146.17 -64.90 -18.19
CA GLU A 257 147.35 -65.48 -17.55
C GLU A 257 147.68 -66.88 -18.08
N LYS A 258 146.65 -67.74 -18.23
CA LYS A 258 146.81 -69.09 -18.81
C LYS A 258 147.28 -69.05 -20.26
N VAL A 259 146.70 -68.18 -21.10
CA VAL A 259 147.14 -67.96 -22.48
C VAL A 259 148.59 -67.45 -22.51
N SER A 260 148.92 -66.45 -21.68
CA SER A 260 150.29 -65.92 -21.56
C SER A 260 151.32 -66.98 -21.13
N CYS A 261 150.90 -67.99 -20.38
CA CYS A 261 151.76 -69.14 -20.04
C CYS A 261 151.88 -70.16 -21.18
N LEU A 262 150.81 -70.39 -21.93
CA LEU A 262 150.80 -71.31 -23.07
C LEU A 262 151.53 -70.73 -24.30
N GLU A 263 151.40 -69.43 -24.58
CA GLU A 263 152.14 -68.73 -25.64
C GLU A 263 153.65 -68.78 -25.41
N ARG A 264 154.08 -68.61 -24.16
CA ARG A 264 155.49 -68.79 -23.74
C ARG A 264 156.02 -70.19 -24.03
N ARG A 265 155.16 -71.21 -23.88
CA ARG A 265 155.44 -72.62 -24.20
C ARG A 265 155.43 -72.88 -25.71
N LEU A 266 154.59 -72.16 -26.47
CA LEU A 266 154.42 -72.34 -27.91
C LEU A 266 155.48 -71.62 -28.76
N GLN A 267 156.16 -70.58 -28.22
CA GLN A 267 157.24 -69.86 -28.91
C GLN A 267 158.54 -70.66 -29.12
N GLY A 268 158.56 -71.94 -28.69
CA GLY A 268 159.02 -73.04 -29.55
C GLY A 268 160.39 -72.88 -30.22
N ASN A 269 161.45 -73.08 -29.44
CA ASN A 269 162.72 -73.73 -29.85
C ASN A 269 163.61 -73.92 -28.61
N LEU A 270 163.06 -74.58 -27.58
CA LEU A 270 163.78 -74.81 -26.33
C LEU A 270 164.53 -76.14 -26.39
N THR A 271 165.83 -76.08 -26.15
CA THR A 271 166.75 -77.22 -26.15
C THR A 271 166.56 -78.09 -24.89
N GLU A 272 167.13 -79.30 -24.83
CA GLU A 272 166.91 -80.24 -23.71
C GLU A 272 167.23 -79.62 -22.32
N ASP A 273 168.22 -78.74 -22.24
CA ASP A 273 168.61 -78.02 -21.03
C ASP A 273 167.58 -76.92 -20.62
N GLU A 274 166.84 -76.38 -21.58
CA GLU A 274 165.75 -75.42 -21.37
C GLU A 274 164.45 -76.09 -20.98
N HIS A 275 164.14 -77.27 -21.52
CA HIS A 275 163.06 -78.11 -20.98
C HIS A 275 163.32 -78.52 -19.54
N LEU A 276 164.57 -78.83 -19.17
CA LEU A 276 164.95 -79.07 -17.78
C LEU A 276 164.77 -77.79 -16.92
N LYS A 277 165.09 -76.61 -17.45
CA LYS A 277 164.86 -75.32 -16.79
C LYS A 277 163.38 -74.94 -16.65
N GLU A 278 162.54 -75.29 -17.62
CA GLU A 278 161.09 -75.11 -17.50
C GLU A 278 160.48 -76.11 -16.52
N LEU A 279 160.89 -77.38 -16.53
CA LEU A 279 160.52 -78.34 -15.49
C LEU A 279 161.03 -77.94 -14.10
N LEU A 280 162.21 -77.31 -14.01
CA LEU A 280 162.71 -76.72 -12.76
C LEU A 280 161.96 -75.45 -12.37
N LYS A 281 161.45 -74.65 -13.32
CA LYS A 281 160.54 -73.52 -13.04
C LYS A 281 159.13 -73.97 -12.67
N GLU A 282 158.60 -75.02 -13.28
CA GLU A 282 157.29 -75.61 -12.97
C GLU A 282 157.38 -76.35 -11.62
N LYS A 283 158.50 -77.02 -11.34
CA LYS A 283 158.87 -77.52 -10.00
C LYS A 283 159.01 -76.38 -9.00
N CYS A 284 159.75 -75.30 -9.30
CA CYS A 284 159.86 -74.16 -8.39
C CYS A 284 158.54 -73.40 -8.23
N ALA A 285 157.65 -73.37 -9.22
CA ALA A 285 156.32 -72.77 -9.13
C ALA A 285 155.32 -73.68 -8.40
N LEU A 286 155.48 -74.99 -8.44
CA LEU A 286 154.74 -75.94 -7.61
C LEU A 286 155.29 -75.99 -6.18
N GLU A 287 156.59 -75.88 -5.98
CA GLU A 287 157.22 -75.68 -4.68
C GLU A 287 156.83 -74.31 -4.11
N GLN A 288 156.76 -73.26 -4.95
CA GLN A 288 156.23 -71.96 -4.54
C GLN A 288 154.73 -72.04 -4.25
N LYS A 289 153.90 -72.76 -5.01
CA LYS A 289 152.48 -72.96 -4.65
C LYS A 289 152.29 -73.83 -3.40
N VAL A 290 153.18 -74.78 -3.13
CA VAL A 290 153.19 -75.54 -1.87
C VAL A 290 153.66 -74.65 -0.72
N GLU A 291 154.61 -73.74 -0.95
CA GLU A 291 155.09 -72.82 0.08
C GLU A 291 154.17 -71.60 0.26
N GLU A 292 153.39 -71.20 -0.76
CA GLU A 292 152.31 -70.22 -0.72
C GLU A 292 151.08 -70.82 -0.03
N THR A 293 150.64 -72.03 -0.37
CA THR A 293 149.57 -72.69 0.41
C THR A 293 150.00 -73.03 1.82
N ARG A 294 151.29 -73.28 2.08
CA ARG A 294 151.84 -73.29 3.44
C ARG A 294 151.86 -71.91 4.07
N ALA A 295 152.20 -70.84 3.35
CA ALA A 295 152.20 -69.48 3.86
C ALA A 295 150.77 -69.01 4.17
N GLU A 296 149.78 -69.32 3.34
CA GLU A 296 148.35 -69.12 3.58
C GLU A 296 147.87 -69.95 4.78
N LEU A 297 148.33 -71.19 4.95
CA LEU A 297 148.04 -71.99 6.16
C LEU A 297 148.77 -71.46 7.40
N LEU A 298 149.96 -70.89 7.25
CA LEU A 298 150.75 -70.31 8.33
C LEU A 298 150.18 -68.93 8.72
N GLU A 299 149.69 -68.15 7.76
CA GLU A 299 148.96 -66.90 7.92
C GLU A 299 147.57 -67.13 8.49
N ALA A 300 146.83 -68.16 8.04
CA ALA A 300 145.60 -68.59 8.70
C ALA A 300 145.89 -69.06 10.14
N ARG A 301 147.02 -69.74 10.38
CA ARG A 301 147.43 -70.18 11.72
C ARG A 301 147.94 -69.03 12.60
N THR A 302 148.61 -68.00 12.08
CA THR A 302 149.04 -66.80 12.84
C THR A 302 147.92 -65.77 12.95
N SER A 303 146.96 -65.75 12.03
CA SER A 303 145.68 -65.05 12.16
C SER A 303 144.84 -65.70 13.26
N HIS A 304 144.73 -67.04 13.27
CA HIS A 304 143.99 -67.74 14.32
C HIS A 304 144.74 -67.71 15.67
N ALA A 305 146.06 -67.87 15.70
CA ALA A 305 146.86 -67.69 16.92
C ALA A 305 146.92 -66.22 17.36
N GLY A 306 146.85 -65.27 16.43
CA GLY A 306 146.73 -63.84 16.71
C GLY A 306 145.36 -63.48 17.26
N ALA A 307 144.30 -64.11 16.77
CA ALA A 307 142.95 -64.01 17.35
C ALA A 307 142.91 -64.66 18.74
N VAL A 308 143.51 -65.84 18.93
CA VAL A 308 143.60 -66.50 20.25
C VAL A 308 144.45 -65.69 21.24
N SER A 309 145.64 -65.23 20.85
CA SER A 309 146.45 -64.34 21.70
C SER A 309 145.84 -62.95 21.89
N SER A 310 145.03 -62.45 20.95
CA SER A 310 144.22 -61.22 21.16
C SER A 310 143.08 -61.47 22.13
N LEU A 311 142.43 -62.63 22.11
CA LEU A 311 141.39 -63.02 23.06
C LEU A 311 141.98 -63.32 24.45
N GLU A 312 143.15 -63.95 24.53
CA GLU A 312 143.87 -64.20 25.78
C GLU A 312 144.48 -62.91 26.36
N ALA A 313 144.96 -61.98 25.52
CA ALA A 313 145.39 -60.65 25.95
C ALA A 313 144.22 -59.76 26.38
N GLN A 314 143.06 -59.85 25.72
CA GLN A 314 141.82 -59.21 26.17
C GLN A 314 141.33 -59.79 27.52
N VAL A 315 141.53 -61.08 27.78
CA VAL A 315 141.18 -61.71 29.07
C VAL A 315 142.19 -61.40 30.20
N SER A 316 143.45 -61.06 29.88
CA SER A 316 144.51 -60.89 30.89
C SER A 316 144.93 -59.45 31.19
N ALA A 317 144.68 -58.48 30.29
CA ALA A 317 144.98 -57.05 30.53
C ALA A 317 143.77 -56.25 31.09
N GLY A 318 142.61 -56.88 31.21
CA GLY A 318 141.29 -56.24 31.32
C GLY A 318 140.69 -56.03 32.72
N THR A 319 141.45 -55.95 33.82
CA THR A 319 140.84 -55.91 35.18
C THR A 319 140.93 -54.58 35.94
N MET A 320 141.62 -53.57 35.39
CA MET A 320 141.72 -52.24 36.06
C MET A 320 141.55 -51.07 35.10
N ALA A 321 142.13 -51.13 33.89
CA ALA A 321 141.82 -50.17 32.84
C ALA A 321 140.36 -50.28 32.39
N GLU A 322 139.88 -51.51 32.16
CA GLU A 322 138.48 -51.76 31.78
C GLU A 322 137.48 -51.31 32.83
N LEU A 323 137.76 -51.38 34.13
CA LEU A 323 136.84 -50.82 35.13
C LEU A 323 136.76 -49.29 35.06
N GLN A 324 137.84 -48.62 34.66
CA GLN A 324 137.88 -47.16 34.53
C GLN A 324 137.24 -46.69 33.21
N THR A 325 137.41 -47.43 32.11
CA THR A 325 136.62 -47.21 30.88
C THR A 325 135.18 -47.67 31.02
N LEU A 326 134.86 -48.77 31.72
CA LEU A 326 133.46 -49.17 32.04
C LEU A 326 132.76 -48.14 32.90
N LEU A 327 133.42 -47.56 33.90
CA LEU A 327 132.81 -46.46 34.66
C LEU A 327 132.57 -45.23 33.78
N ARG A 328 133.46 -44.95 32.82
CA ARG A 328 133.30 -43.84 31.89
C ARG A 328 132.20 -44.11 30.85
N THR A 329 132.24 -45.23 30.14
CA THR A 329 131.23 -45.65 29.16
C THR A 329 129.88 -45.96 29.80
N ARG A 330 129.82 -46.43 31.06
CA ARG A 330 128.57 -46.56 31.80
C ARG A 330 128.02 -45.20 32.23
N ASN A 331 128.86 -44.24 32.61
CA ASN A 331 128.40 -42.87 32.87
C ASN A 331 127.91 -42.20 31.57
N GLU A 332 128.64 -42.35 30.46
CA GLU A 332 128.24 -41.89 29.12
C GLU A 332 126.98 -42.62 28.63
N SER A 333 126.81 -43.92 28.93
CA SER A 333 125.58 -44.67 28.62
C SER A 333 124.41 -44.24 29.50
N LEU A 334 124.62 -43.96 30.79
CA LEU A 334 123.59 -43.42 31.69
C LEU A 334 123.21 -41.99 31.32
N GLN A 335 124.16 -41.21 30.83
CA GLN A 335 123.92 -39.88 30.27
C GLN A 335 123.17 -39.98 28.95
N SER A 336 123.57 -40.87 28.04
CA SER A 336 122.83 -41.13 26.79
C SER A 336 121.44 -41.70 27.04
N LEU A 337 121.24 -42.57 28.04
CA LEU A 337 119.90 -43.01 28.47
C LEU A 337 119.10 -41.88 29.10
N ARG A 338 119.72 -40.95 29.83
CA ARG A 338 119.05 -39.76 30.37
C ARG A 338 118.65 -38.81 29.25
N GLU A 339 119.56 -38.50 28.34
CA GLU A 339 119.31 -37.64 27.18
C GLU A 339 118.27 -38.29 26.24
N ASN A 340 118.36 -39.59 25.97
CA ASN A 340 117.35 -40.31 25.19
C ASN A 340 115.99 -40.39 25.91
N SER A 341 115.94 -40.49 27.24
CA SER A 341 114.67 -40.46 27.98
C SER A 341 114.10 -39.05 28.13
N GLU A 342 114.93 -38.01 28.25
CA GLU A 342 114.52 -36.60 28.18
C GLU A 342 114.05 -36.24 26.76
N VAL A 343 114.69 -36.75 25.71
CA VAL A 343 114.23 -36.63 24.32
C VAL A 343 112.93 -37.40 24.12
N GLN A 344 112.79 -38.66 24.56
CA GLN A 344 111.52 -39.40 24.49
C GLN A 344 110.40 -38.72 25.29
N VAL A 345 110.68 -38.15 26.45
CA VAL A 345 109.69 -37.39 27.24
C VAL A 345 109.33 -36.07 26.54
N SER A 346 110.30 -35.38 25.94
CA SER A 346 110.08 -34.14 25.18
C SER A 346 109.30 -34.40 23.89
N GLU A 347 109.63 -35.48 23.17
CA GLU A 347 108.94 -35.94 21.96
C GLU A 347 107.52 -36.43 22.30
N ALA A 348 107.35 -37.20 23.38
CA ALA A 348 106.03 -37.58 23.87
C ALA A 348 105.19 -36.36 24.28
N LEU A 349 105.77 -35.36 24.95
CA LEU A 349 105.10 -34.08 25.26
C LEU A 349 104.77 -33.29 24.00
N TRP A 350 105.70 -33.22 23.04
CA TRP A 350 105.53 -32.52 21.77
C TRP A 350 104.44 -33.16 20.89
N VAL A 351 104.28 -34.49 20.93
CA VAL A 351 103.16 -35.21 20.30
C VAL A 351 101.86 -35.05 21.11
N ARG A 352 101.94 -35.00 22.46
CA ARG A 352 100.77 -34.81 23.34
C ARG A 352 100.17 -33.40 23.23
N PHE A 353 100.98 -32.38 22.95
CA PHE A 353 100.55 -30.97 22.98
C PHE A 353 99.54 -30.62 21.85
N PRO A 354 99.77 -30.96 20.57
CA PRO A 354 98.76 -30.83 19.51
C PRO A 354 97.51 -31.66 19.80
N VAL A 355 97.66 -32.89 20.30
CA VAL A 355 96.52 -33.76 20.63
C VAL A 355 95.65 -33.14 21.73
N ASN A 356 96.25 -32.62 22.80
CA ASN A 356 95.51 -31.92 23.86
C ASN A 356 94.88 -30.61 23.36
N PHE A 357 95.56 -29.85 22.49
CA PHE A 357 95.04 -28.62 21.91
C PHE A 357 93.83 -28.88 21.00
N VAL A 358 93.91 -29.89 20.12
CA VAL A 358 92.80 -30.35 19.28
C VAL A 358 91.66 -30.87 20.16
N LYS A 359 91.95 -31.66 21.19
CA LYS A 359 90.93 -32.19 22.11
C LYS A 359 90.20 -31.09 22.89
N CYS A 360 90.92 -30.03 23.30
CA CYS A 360 90.34 -28.84 23.92
C CYS A 360 89.48 -28.04 22.92
N LYS A 361 89.95 -27.85 21.68
CA LYS A 361 89.14 -27.26 20.60
C LYS A 361 87.87 -28.04 20.31
N CYS A 362 87.94 -29.37 20.18
CA CYS A 362 86.76 -30.20 19.95
C CYS A 362 85.79 -30.17 21.13
N ALA A 363 86.28 -30.14 22.38
CA ALA A 363 85.44 -30.00 23.56
C ALA A 363 84.73 -28.62 23.61
N MET A 364 85.42 -27.53 23.25
CA MET A 364 84.80 -26.22 23.10
C MET A 364 83.75 -26.20 21.97
N LEU A 365 84.05 -26.82 20.82
CA LEU A 365 83.14 -26.85 19.69
C LEU A 365 81.86 -27.65 20.01
N LEU A 366 82.02 -28.81 20.67
CA LEU A 366 80.91 -29.62 21.18
C LEU A 366 80.06 -28.84 22.17
N PHE A 367 80.68 -28.16 23.15
CA PHE A 367 79.94 -27.36 24.14
C PHE A 367 79.18 -26.19 23.50
N CYS A 368 79.76 -25.52 22.49
CA CYS A 368 79.04 -24.50 21.71
C CYS A 368 77.86 -25.11 20.95
N MET A 369 78.05 -26.24 20.25
CA MET A 369 76.96 -26.91 19.52
C MET A 369 75.85 -27.43 20.46
N GLU A 370 76.19 -27.96 21.64
CA GLU A 370 75.20 -28.37 22.65
C GLU A 370 74.42 -27.16 23.17
N SER A 371 75.11 -26.05 23.49
CA SER A 371 74.47 -24.80 23.93
C SER A 371 73.58 -24.18 22.85
N GLU A 372 73.97 -24.23 21.57
CA GLU A 372 73.16 -23.76 20.44
C GLU A 372 71.92 -24.63 20.25
N LEU A 373 72.04 -25.95 20.38
CA LEU A 373 70.93 -26.90 20.29
C LEU A 373 69.93 -26.73 21.45
N GLU A 374 70.41 -26.47 22.67
CA GLU A 374 69.56 -26.17 23.83
C GLU A 374 68.84 -24.82 23.67
N GLN A 375 69.53 -23.78 23.17
CA GLN A 375 68.94 -22.49 22.85
C GLN A 375 67.85 -22.61 21.77
N GLU A 376 68.10 -23.35 20.69
CA GLU A 376 67.11 -23.58 19.63
C GLU A 376 65.89 -24.35 20.15
N LYS A 377 66.10 -25.39 20.98
CA LYS A 377 65.03 -26.15 21.62
C LYS A 377 64.17 -25.27 22.54
N GLU A 378 64.77 -24.36 23.31
CA GLU A 378 64.05 -23.44 24.18
C GLU A 378 63.24 -22.40 23.36
N ASN A 379 63.83 -21.88 22.28
CA ASN A 379 63.12 -21.00 21.33
C ASN A 379 61.93 -21.73 20.66
N LEU A 380 62.10 -22.98 20.25
CA LEU A 380 61.03 -23.81 19.68
C LEU A 380 59.92 -24.10 20.70
N LEU A 381 60.26 -24.30 21.98
CA LEU A 381 59.28 -24.46 23.06
C LEU A 381 58.49 -23.15 23.32
N SER A 382 59.16 -21.99 23.32
CA SER A 382 58.46 -20.69 23.45
C SER A 382 57.53 -20.44 22.26
N SER A 383 58.03 -20.60 21.03
CA SER A 383 57.24 -20.43 19.81
C SER A 383 56.05 -21.38 19.75
N LYS A 384 56.22 -22.62 20.22
CA LYS A 384 55.11 -23.58 20.38
C LYS A 384 54.08 -23.09 21.41
N SER A 385 54.53 -22.63 22.58
CA SER A 385 53.63 -22.11 23.62
C SER A 385 52.87 -20.85 23.17
N GLU A 386 53.52 -19.99 22.39
CA GLU A 386 52.89 -18.81 21.77
C GLU A 386 51.83 -19.25 20.75
N MET A 387 52.14 -20.19 19.86
CA MET A 387 51.19 -20.76 18.90
C MET A 387 49.99 -21.43 19.59
N GLU A 388 50.21 -22.20 20.66
CA GLU A 388 49.14 -22.81 21.46
C GLU A 388 48.27 -21.74 22.15
N SER A 389 48.86 -20.65 22.64
CA SER A 389 48.11 -19.53 23.24
C SER A 389 47.25 -18.78 22.21
N LEU A 390 47.77 -18.57 21.01
CA LEU A 390 47.04 -17.95 19.88
C LEU A 390 45.92 -18.87 19.40
N LEU A 391 46.19 -20.19 19.29
CA LEU A 391 45.18 -21.18 18.91
C LEU A 391 44.01 -21.17 19.90
N ASN A 392 44.28 -21.26 21.21
CA ASN A 392 43.25 -21.21 22.25
C ASN A 392 42.44 -19.92 22.18
N ARG A 393 43.11 -18.76 22.02
CA ARG A 393 42.44 -17.47 21.88
C ARG A 393 41.52 -17.42 20.65
N THR A 394 41.97 -17.91 19.49
CA THR A 394 41.11 -17.98 18.29
C THR A 394 39.96 -18.97 18.44
N ALA A 395 40.12 -20.03 19.22
CA ALA A 395 39.04 -20.96 19.54
C ALA A 395 37.98 -20.31 20.46
N GLU A 396 38.41 -19.58 21.50
CA GLU A 396 37.52 -18.79 22.37
C GLU A 396 36.77 -17.71 21.57
N GLU A 397 37.46 -16.97 20.69
CA GLU A 397 36.84 -15.96 19.82
C GLU A 397 35.84 -16.59 18.82
N LEU A 398 36.10 -17.79 18.30
CA LEU A 398 35.17 -18.55 17.47
C LEU A 398 33.95 -19.07 18.25
N GLU A 399 34.13 -19.54 19.48
CA GLU A 399 33.03 -20.00 20.34
C GLU A 399 32.15 -18.82 20.77
N GLN A 400 32.74 -17.67 21.10
CA GLN A 400 32.01 -16.44 21.38
C GLN A 400 31.22 -15.95 20.16
N ALA A 401 31.81 -16.00 18.96
CA ALA A 401 31.13 -15.63 17.72
C ALA A 401 29.95 -16.57 17.38
N ARG A 402 30.07 -17.87 17.69
CA ARG A 402 28.96 -18.85 17.58
C ARG A 402 27.84 -18.53 18.57
N ALA A 403 28.17 -18.30 19.83
CA ALA A 403 27.18 -17.93 20.85
C ALA A 403 26.46 -16.61 20.50
N GLU A 404 27.17 -15.62 19.94
CA GLU A 404 26.55 -14.40 19.45
C GLU A 404 25.61 -14.69 18.26
N LEU A 405 26.02 -15.52 17.30
CA LEU A 405 25.17 -15.92 16.17
C LEU A 405 23.89 -16.62 16.64
N ASP A 406 23.99 -17.58 17.56
CA ASP A 406 22.85 -18.29 18.13
C ASP A 406 21.89 -17.32 18.84
N SER A 407 22.42 -16.37 19.61
CA SER A 407 21.60 -15.32 20.28
C SER A 407 20.93 -14.37 19.30
N ARG A 408 21.55 -14.06 18.16
CA ARG A 408 20.92 -13.27 17.08
C ARG A 408 19.86 -14.09 16.35
N GLN A 409 20.07 -15.41 16.21
CA GLN A 409 19.10 -16.31 15.58
C GLN A 409 17.84 -16.46 16.45
N THR A 410 17.95 -16.56 17.78
CA THR A 410 16.77 -16.59 18.66
C THR A 410 15.97 -15.30 18.59
N VAL A 411 16.63 -14.13 18.67
CA VAL A 411 15.97 -12.83 18.52
C VAL A 411 15.31 -12.68 17.14
N SER A 412 15.95 -13.15 16.07
CA SER A 412 15.36 -13.15 14.71
C SER A 412 14.08 -14.00 14.63
N VAL A 413 14.06 -15.17 15.29
CA VAL A 413 12.87 -16.03 15.37
C VAL A 413 11.76 -15.39 16.21
N GLU A 414 12.08 -14.67 17.29
CA GLU A 414 11.10 -13.94 18.09
C GLU A 414 10.49 -12.75 17.32
N ILE A 415 11.32 -12.00 16.59
CA ILE A 415 10.84 -10.94 15.69
C ILE A 415 9.91 -11.51 14.61
N ALA A 416 10.27 -12.65 13.99
CA ALA A 416 9.42 -13.30 13.00
C ALA A 416 8.05 -13.70 13.57
N LYS A 417 8.00 -14.28 14.77
CA LYS A 417 6.75 -14.62 15.47
C LYS A 417 5.90 -13.38 15.80
N ALA A 418 6.53 -12.30 16.26
CA ALA A 418 5.82 -11.05 16.55
C ALA A 418 5.22 -10.42 15.29
N LEU A 419 5.92 -10.51 14.14
CA LEU A 419 5.40 -10.06 12.84
C LEU A 419 4.25 -10.94 12.34
N GLU A 420 4.32 -12.26 12.53
CA GLU A 420 3.21 -13.17 12.19
C GLU A 420 1.96 -12.91 13.04
N GLU A 421 2.09 -12.71 14.34
CA GLU A 421 0.94 -12.37 15.20
C GLU A 421 0.36 -10.99 14.86
N THR A 422 1.21 -9.99 14.59
CA THR A 422 0.76 -8.67 14.10
C THR A 422 0.01 -8.78 12.77
N ARG A 423 0.47 -9.66 11.87
CA ARG A 423 -0.24 -9.97 10.62
C ARG A 423 -1.60 -10.63 10.90
N ARG A 424 -1.65 -11.61 11.80
CA ARG A 424 -2.88 -12.33 12.18
C ARG A 424 -3.94 -11.36 12.72
N GLN A 425 -3.54 -10.47 13.62
CA GLN A 425 -4.41 -9.42 14.17
C GLN A 425 -4.92 -8.46 13.10
N LYS A 426 -4.08 -8.09 12.12
CA LYS A 426 -4.50 -7.27 10.97
C LYS A 426 -5.54 -7.98 10.10
N GLU A 427 -5.38 -9.27 9.86
CA GLU A 427 -6.33 -10.09 9.09
C GLU A 427 -7.68 -10.20 9.83
N GLU A 428 -7.68 -10.43 11.15
CA GLU A 428 -8.89 -10.42 12.00
C GLU A 428 -9.59 -9.05 12.00
N LEU A 429 -8.84 -7.94 12.16
CA LEU A 429 -9.41 -6.59 12.08
C LEU A 429 -10.00 -6.28 10.70
N GLN A 430 -9.38 -6.78 9.63
CA GLN A 430 -9.88 -6.61 8.26
C GLN A 430 -11.18 -7.39 8.04
N GLU A 431 -11.33 -8.58 8.63
CA GLU A 431 -12.58 -9.36 8.61
C GLU A 431 -13.69 -8.69 9.45
N GLN A 432 -13.35 -8.13 10.61
CA GLN A 432 -14.29 -7.33 11.42
C GLN A 432 -14.77 -6.08 10.67
N VAL A 433 -13.88 -5.34 10.01
CA VAL A 433 -14.23 -4.18 9.17
C VAL A 433 -15.08 -4.61 7.96
N GLY A 434 -14.81 -5.77 7.37
CA GLY A 434 -15.65 -6.37 6.33
C GLY A 434 -17.07 -6.64 6.83
N SER A 435 -17.19 -7.25 8.00
CA SER A 435 -18.47 -7.57 8.66
C SER A 435 -19.27 -6.30 9.01
N LEU A 436 -18.60 -5.28 9.58
CA LEU A 436 -19.21 -3.98 9.87
C LEU A 436 -19.68 -3.25 8.60
N ARG A 437 -18.96 -3.38 7.48
CA ARG A 437 -19.38 -2.81 6.19
C ARG A 437 -20.64 -3.51 5.64
N VAL A 438 -20.75 -4.83 5.81
CA VAL A 438 -21.97 -5.58 5.45
C VAL A 438 -23.14 -5.14 6.34
N LEU A 439 -22.94 -5.04 7.65
CA LEU A 439 -23.96 -4.55 8.58
C LEU A 439 -24.44 -3.14 8.22
N ALA A 440 -23.52 -2.20 7.96
CA ALA A 440 -23.88 -0.84 7.55
C ALA A 440 -24.76 -0.80 6.29
N LYS A 441 -24.45 -1.65 5.29
CA LYS A 441 -25.26 -1.77 4.07
C LYS A 441 -26.64 -2.38 4.34
N VAL A 442 -26.75 -3.33 5.26
CA VAL A 442 -28.05 -3.89 5.69
C VAL A 442 -28.87 -2.83 6.44
N THR A 443 -28.25 -2.02 7.29
CA THR A 443 -28.93 -0.90 7.98
C THR A 443 -29.42 0.17 6.99
N GLU A 444 -28.63 0.51 5.97
CA GLU A 444 -29.05 1.42 4.88
C GLU A 444 -30.26 0.86 4.11
N GLN A 445 -30.23 -0.43 3.75
CA GLN A 445 -31.36 -1.11 3.10
C GLN A 445 -32.61 -1.19 3.99
N LEU A 446 -32.43 -1.36 5.31
CA LEU A 446 -33.52 -1.32 6.27
C LEU A 446 -34.19 0.08 6.29
N GLY A 447 -33.40 1.15 6.35
CA GLY A 447 -33.91 2.53 6.33
C GLY A 447 -34.71 2.83 5.06
N LEU A 448 -34.21 2.45 3.88
CA LEU A 448 -34.96 2.59 2.63
C LEU A 448 -36.29 1.81 2.64
N ARG A 449 -36.33 0.64 3.28
CA ARG A 449 -37.57 -0.16 3.44
C ARG A 449 -38.53 0.44 4.45
N GLU A 450 -38.03 1.08 5.50
CA GLU A 450 -38.83 1.84 6.45
C GLU A 450 -39.46 3.09 5.79
N GLU A 451 -38.72 3.78 4.93
CA GLU A 451 -39.23 4.90 4.12
C GLU A 451 -40.29 4.42 3.11
N GLU A 452 -40.04 3.34 2.35
CA GLU A 452 -41.04 2.70 1.47
C GLU A 452 -42.34 2.35 2.23
N LEU A 453 -42.22 1.79 3.45
CA LEU A 453 -43.37 1.45 4.29
C LEU A 453 -44.12 2.68 4.81
N GLN A 454 -43.44 3.78 5.15
CA GLN A 454 -44.09 5.02 5.56
C GLN A 454 -44.91 5.65 4.42
N VAL A 455 -44.37 5.65 3.19
CA VAL A 455 -45.11 6.13 2.01
C VAL A 455 -46.37 5.29 1.78
N LEU A 456 -46.24 3.96 1.78
CA LEU A 456 -47.39 3.05 1.62
C LEU A 456 -48.43 3.17 2.75
N GLN A 457 -48.02 3.49 3.98
CA GLN A 457 -48.94 3.77 5.09
C GLN A 457 -49.73 5.07 4.88
N GLU A 458 -49.10 6.11 4.36
CA GLU A 458 -49.76 7.39 4.07
C GLU A 458 -50.69 7.29 2.84
N GLU A 459 -50.29 6.56 1.80
CA GLU A 459 -51.17 6.18 0.68
C GLU A 459 -52.39 5.37 1.15
N LEU A 460 -52.19 4.42 2.08
CA LEU A 460 -53.29 3.68 2.68
C LEU A 460 -54.18 4.58 3.57
N ARG A 461 -53.63 5.64 4.17
CA ARG A 461 -54.38 6.60 4.99
C ARG A 461 -55.23 7.53 4.14
N THR A 462 -54.67 8.05 3.04
CA THR A 462 -55.36 8.92 2.08
C THR A 462 -56.48 8.16 1.36
N THR A 463 -56.20 6.99 0.78
CA THR A 463 -57.22 6.15 0.14
C THR A 463 -58.37 5.73 1.07
N LYS A 464 -58.10 5.51 2.38
CA LYS A 464 -59.15 5.30 3.38
C LYS A 464 -60.02 6.54 3.61
N ALA A 465 -59.42 7.73 3.63
CA ALA A 465 -60.14 9.00 3.74
C ALA A 465 -61.04 9.23 2.50
N ASP A 466 -60.50 9.03 1.30
CA ASP A 466 -61.23 9.17 0.04
C ASP A 466 -62.42 8.19 -0.03
N LEU A 467 -62.22 6.93 0.37
CA LEU A 467 -63.29 5.94 0.47
C LEU A 467 -64.37 6.33 1.51
N SER A 468 -63.98 6.95 2.63
CA SER A 468 -64.96 7.45 3.60
C SER A 468 -65.76 8.65 3.07
N GLN A 469 -65.13 9.55 2.32
CA GLN A 469 -65.79 10.68 1.68
C GLN A 469 -66.77 10.19 0.61
N LEU A 470 -66.33 9.29 -0.28
CA LEU A 470 -67.18 8.71 -1.32
C LEU A 470 -68.38 7.96 -0.73
N ARG A 471 -68.24 7.29 0.42
CA ARG A 471 -69.38 6.72 1.15
C ARG A 471 -70.35 7.79 1.66
N ALA A 472 -69.86 8.86 2.27
CA ALA A 472 -70.70 9.96 2.73
C ALA A 472 -71.44 10.66 1.58
N GLU A 473 -70.78 10.86 0.43
CA GLU A 473 -71.39 11.38 -0.79
C GLU A 473 -72.45 10.43 -1.37
N ALA A 474 -72.20 9.12 -1.37
CA ALA A 474 -73.16 8.12 -1.82
C ALA A 474 -74.41 8.07 -0.91
N GLU A 475 -74.23 8.11 0.42
CA GLU A 475 -75.34 8.21 1.36
C GLU A 475 -76.14 9.51 1.20
N LEU A 476 -75.47 10.64 0.95
CA LEU A 476 -76.15 11.91 0.69
C LEU A 476 -77.04 11.81 -0.57
N ARG A 477 -76.49 11.26 -1.66
CA ARG A 477 -77.26 11.03 -2.90
C ARG A 477 -78.43 10.06 -2.68
N SER A 478 -78.26 9.00 -1.85
CA SER A 478 -79.36 8.10 -1.48
C SER A 478 -80.50 8.86 -0.80
N ARG A 479 -80.19 9.68 0.21
CA ARG A 479 -81.18 10.50 0.93
C ARG A 479 -81.89 11.50 0.00
N GLU A 480 -81.17 12.11 -0.94
CA GLU A 480 -81.82 12.99 -1.94
C GLU A 480 -82.72 12.23 -2.92
N VAL A 481 -82.39 10.99 -3.27
CA VAL A 481 -83.25 10.14 -4.12
C VAL A 481 -84.49 9.72 -3.34
N GLU A 482 -84.32 9.21 -2.11
CA GLU A 482 -85.41 8.86 -1.20
C GLU A 482 -86.36 10.05 -0.96
N GLN A 483 -85.83 11.26 -0.78
CA GLN A 483 -86.64 12.47 -0.65
C GLN A 483 -87.44 12.77 -1.93
N ARG A 484 -86.82 12.69 -3.12
CA ARG A 484 -87.51 12.92 -4.41
C ARG A 484 -88.56 11.82 -4.67
N GLU A 485 -88.29 10.58 -4.28
CA GLU A 485 -89.27 9.48 -4.36
C GLU A 485 -90.47 9.74 -3.45
N ALA A 486 -90.24 10.18 -2.20
CA ALA A 486 -91.32 10.55 -1.28
C ALA A 486 -92.13 11.77 -1.78
N GLU A 487 -91.47 12.78 -2.36
CA GLU A 487 -92.14 13.93 -2.99
C GLU A 487 -92.98 13.51 -4.21
N MET A 488 -92.49 12.61 -5.05
CA MET A 488 -93.23 12.03 -6.17
C MET A 488 -94.38 11.14 -5.71
N GLU A 489 -94.21 10.34 -4.65
CA GLU A 489 -95.26 9.51 -4.08
C GLU A 489 -96.38 10.37 -3.47
N ALA A 490 -96.04 11.45 -2.77
CA ALA A 490 -97.01 12.43 -2.28
C ALA A 490 -97.83 13.05 -3.42
N GLN A 491 -97.18 13.45 -4.53
CA GLN A 491 -97.86 13.95 -5.72
C GLN A 491 -98.79 12.89 -6.35
N LEU A 492 -98.35 11.63 -6.43
CA LEU A 492 -99.19 10.52 -6.91
C LEU A 492 -100.39 10.26 -6.00
N VAL A 493 -100.26 10.41 -4.68
CA VAL A 493 -101.39 10.32 -3.74
C VAL A 493 -102.39 11.46 -3.97
N THR A 494 -101.93 12.70 -4.14
CA THR A 494 -102.80 13.84 -4.46
C THR A 494 -103.54 13.64 -5.79
N LEU A 495 -102.83 13.24 -6.85
CA LEU A 495 -103.46 12.95 -8.15
C LEU A 495 -104.48 11.81 -8.07
N ARG A 496 -104.22 10.75 -7.28
CA ARG A 496 -105.18 9.67 -7.03
C ARG A 496 -106.42 10.17 -6.29
N GLN A 497 -106.27 11.07 -5.32
CA GLN A 497 -107.40 11.69 -4.63
C GLN A 497 -108.22 12.57 -5.58
N GLU A 498 -107.58 13.40 -6.42
CA GLU A 498 -108.27 14.19 -7.45
C GLU A 498 -109.06 13.31 -8.41
N VAL A 499 -108.44 12.25 -8.97
CA VAL A 499 -109.13 11.27 -9.82
C VAL A 499 -110.30 10.62 -9.10
N HIS A 500 -110.17 10.28 -7.82
CA HIS A 500 -111.28 9.72 -7.03
C HIS A 500 -112.43 10.73 -6.87
N THR A 501 -112.15 12.00 -6.57
CA THR A 501 -113.21 13.04 -6.53
C THR A 501 -113.86 13.27 -7.90
N LYS A 502 -113.10 13.13 -9.00
CA LYS A 502 -113.63 13.24 -10.37
C LYS A 502 -114.52 12.06 -10.74
N ASN A 503 -114.18 10.84 -10.30
CA ASN A 503 -115.05 9.69 -10.44
C ASN A 503 -116.33 9.85 -9.60
N GLN A 504 -116.24 10.27 -8.34
CA GLN A 504 -117.44 10.55 -7.53
C GLN A 504 -118.35 11.61 -8.19
N GLN A 505 -117.76 12.67 -8.78
CA GLN A 505 -118.50 13.63 -9.59
C GLN A 505 -119.16 12.93 -10.80
N LEU A 506 -118.43 12.11 -11.55
CA LEU A 506 -118.95 11.33 -12.67
C LEU A 506 -120.13 10.43 -12.24
N ASP A 507 -120.03 9.72 -11.12
CA ASP A 507 -121.07 8.86 -10.59
C ASP A 507 -122.34 9.67 -10.23
N THR A 508 -122.19 10.86 -9.63
CA THR A 508 -123.34 11.76 -9.38
C THR A 508 -123.96 12.32 -10.66
N TRP A 509 -123.15 12.58 -11.70
CA TRP A 509 -123.67 12.95 -13.02
C TRP A 509 -124.38 11.78 -13.69
N GLN A 510 -123.86 10.56 -13.58
CA GLN A 510 -124.49 9.34 -14.11
C GLN A 510 -125.81 9.05 -13.40
N SER A 511 -125.86 9.09 -12.06
CA SER A 511 -127.12 8.95 -11.31
C SER A 511 -128.16 9.96 -11.79
N ARG A 512 -127.77 11.23 -11.94
CA ARG A 512 -128.66 12.29 -12.42
C ARG A 512 -129.07 12.13 -13.88
N VAL A 513 -128.22 11.55 -14.73
CA VAL A 513 -128.60 11.15 -16.09
C VAL A 513 -129.62 10.03 -16.03
N SER A 514 -129.43 9.00 -15.20
CA SER A 514 -130.40 7.92 -15.03
C SER A 514 -131.73 8.36 -14.38
N ASP A 515 -131.69 9.32 -13.44
CA ASP A 515 -132.90 9.95 -12.89
C ASP A 515 -133.68 10.70 -14.00
N LEU A 516 -132.98 11.40 -14.89
CA LEU A 516 -133.55 12.07 -16.06
C LEU A 516 -134.00 11.08 -17.15
N GLU A 517 -133.31 9.95 -17.34
CA GLU A 517 -133.72 8.87 -18.25
C GLU A 517 -135.02 8.23 -17.75
N LEU A 518 -135.14 7.99 -16.43
CA LEU A 518 -136.39 7.53 -15.80
C LEU A 518 -137.50 8.58 -15.85
N GLU A 519 -137.18 9.87 -15.70
CA GLU A 519 -138.16 10.95 -15.89
C GLU A 519 -138.63 11.04 -17.35
N VAL A 520 -137.73 10.85 -18.32
CA VAL A 520 -138.06 10.74 -19.75
C VAL A 520 -138.88 9.49 -20.04
N GLU A 521 -138.55 8.32 -19.47
CA GLU A 521 -139.37 7.10 -19.60
C GLU A 521 -140.78 7.32 -19.00
N ALA A 522 -140.90 7.91 -17.82
CA ALA A 522 -142.19 8.20 -17.19
C ALA A 522 -143.02 9.24 -17.99
N LEU A 523 -142.37 10.26 -18.57
CA LEU A 523 -143.02 11.20 -19.50
C LEU A 523 -143.41 10.53 -20.82
N THR A 524 -142.65 9.52 -21.27
CA THR A 524 -142.95 8.72 -22.47
C THR A 524 -144.10 7.75 -22.23
N GLU A 525 -144.19 7.11 -21.05
CA GLU A 525 -145.36 6.32 -20.64
C GLU A 525 -146.63 7.18 -20.49
N GLN A 526 -146.51 8.46 -20.14
CA GLN A 526 -147.64 9.41 -20.15
C GLN A 526 -148.08 9.88 -21.55
N GLN A 527 -147.36 9.53 -22.63
CA GLN A 527 -147.60 10.06 -23.99
C GLN A 527 -147.82 9.00 -25.09
N GLN A 528 -148.56 7.92 -24.82
CA GLN A 528 -149.19 7.14 -25.90
C GLN A 528 -150.71 7.01 -25.72
N PRO A 529 -151.47 7.31 -26.79
CA PRO A 529 -151.63 6.32 -27.86
C PRO A 529 -151.37 6.80 -29.31
N SER A 530 -150.93 5.85 -30.13
CA SER A 530 -151.14 5.76 -31.60
C SER A 530 -150.31 6.65 -32.56
N ALA A 531 -149.31 6.01 -33.17
CA ALA A 531 -148.94 6.02 -34.61
C ALA A 531 -148.74 7.34 -35.42
N GLY A 532 -147.51 7.51 -35.95
CA GLY A 532 -147.29 7.85 -37.38
C GLY A 532 -146.52 9.15 -37.73
N GLY A 533 -145.62 9.06 -38.73
CA GLY A 533 -144.91 10.18 -39.41
C GLY A 533 -143.59 10.59 -38.73
N GLU A 534 -142.39 10.50 -39.31
CA GLU A 534 -141.80 10.91 -40.63
C GLU A 534 -141.25 12.36 -40.69
N MET A 535 -140.12 12.50 -41.43
CA MET A 535 -139.40 13.75 -41.78
C MET A 535 -138.68 14.45 -40.59
N GLU A 536 -137.50 15.08 -40.70
CA GLU A 536 -136.75 15.79 -41.76
C GLU A 536 -135.21 15.61 -41.57
N GLN A 537 -134.25 16.19 -42.32
CA GLN A 537 -134.05 16.49 -43.76
C GLN A 537 -132.60 17.06 -43.93
N ASN A 538 -131.89 16.64 -44.98
CA ASN A 538 -130.68 17.20 -45.63
C ASN A 538 -129.78 18.30 -44.99
N GLY A 539 -128.47 18.14 -45.21
CA GLY A 539 -127.49 19.25 -45.29
C GLY A 539 -126.44 18.98 -46.37
N ALA A 540 -126.49 19.72 -47.49
CA ALA A 540 -125.59 19.53 -48.64
C ALA A 540 -124.42 20.52 -48.63
N VAL A 541 -123.20 20.04 -48.88
CA VAL A 541 -121.99 20.87 -49.04
C VAL A 541 -122.03 21.56 -50.40
N THR A 542 -121.73 22.87 -50.44
CA THR A 542 -121.81 23.65 -51.69
C THR A 542 -120.52 23.55 -52.52
N ALA A 543 -120.61 23.82 -53.82
CA ALA A 543 -119.44 23.79 -54.71
C ALA A 543 -118.40 24.88 -54.34
N ASP A 544 -118.85 25.98 -53.73
CA ASP A 544 -117.98 27.07 -53.28
C ASP A 544 -117.15 26.67 -52.04
N ASP A 545 -117.69 25.85 -51.14
CA ASP A 545 -116.92 25.27 -50.02
C ASP A 545 -115.78 24.38 -50.53
N LEU A 546 -116.07 23.54 -51.53
CA LEU A 546 -115.06 22.68 -52.15
C LEU A 546 -114.01 23.49 -52.92
N ALA A 547 -114.41 24.57 -53.60
CA ALA A 547 -113.50 25.48 -54.27
C ALA A 547 -112.59 26.22 -53.26
N HIS A 548 -113.16 26.71 -52.16
CA HIS A 548 -112.42 27.39 -51.09
C HIS A 548 -111.37 26.48 -50.44
N VAL A 549 -111.73 25.21 -50.15
CA VAL A 549 -110.80 24.18 -49.67
C VAL A 549 -109.70 23.89 -50.71
N GLN A 550 -110.00 23.87 -52.01
CA GLN A 550 -108.96 23.68 -53.04
C GLN A 550 -108.02 24.88 -53.19
N THR A 551 -108.50 26.13 -53.06
CA THR A 551 -107.63 27.31 -53.07
C THR A 551 -106.73 27.37 -51.83
N THR A 552 -107.29 27.15 -50.64
CA THR A 552 -106.51 27.16 -49.39
C THR A 552 -105.48 26.02 -49.37
N ASN A 553 -105.80 24.85 -49.93
CA ASN A 553 -104.82 23.76 -50.06
C ASN A 553 -103.66 24.13 -50.99
N LYS A 554 -103.93 24.78 -52.15
CA LYS A 554 -102.86 25.31 -53.03
C LYS A 554 -101.99 26.38 -52.37
N GLU A 555 -102.59 27.28 -51.59
CA GLU A 555 -101.82 28.28 -50.83
C GLU A 555 -100.95 27.63 -49.75
N LEU A 556 -101.46 26.60 -49.05
CA LEU A 556 -100.69 25.83 -48.07
C LEU A 556 -99.56 25.02 -48.72
N GLU A 557 -99.79 24.41 -49.89
CA GLU A 557 -98.74 23.75 -50.68
C GLU A 557 -97.65 24.73 -51.11
N GLN A 558 -98.02 25.94 -51.56
CA GLN A 558 -97.06 26.97 -51.95
C GLN A 558 -96.27 27.50 -50.75
N GLN A 559 -96.92 27.74 -49.61
CA GLN A 559 -96.23 28.07 -48.35
C GLN A 559 -95.29 26.94 -47.91
N LEU A 560 -95.69 25.67 -48.03
CA LEU A 560 -94.82 24.51 -47.77
C LEU A 560 -93.59 24.49 -48.67
N MET A 561 -93.71 24.84 -49.95
CA MET A 561 -92.56 24.94 -50.86
C MET A 561 -91.60 26.08 -50.45
N GLU A 562 -92.12 27.24 -50.07
CA GLU A 562 -91.30 28.38 -49.60
C GLU A 562 -90.60 28.09 -48.26
N LYS A 563 -91.32 27.47 -47.31
CA LYS A 563 -90.73 27.02 -46.04
C LYS A 563 -89.66 25.96 -46.27
N ASN A 564 -89.88 25.00 -47.18
CA ASN A 564 -88.86 24.02 -47.57
C ASN A 564 -87.62 24.65 -48.22
N LYS A 565 -87.79 25.68 -49.06
CA LYS A 565 -86.68 26.46 -49.63
C LYS A 565 -85.88 27.18 -48.52
N THR A 566 -86.57 27.72 -47.52
CA THR A 566 -85.97 28.36 -46.35
C THR A 566 -85.20 27.36 -45.48
N ILE A 567 -85.76 26.16 -45.24
CA ILE A 567 -85.09 25.08 -44.51
C ILE A 567 -83.79 24.65 -45.21
N LYS A 568 -83.80 24.50 -46.54
CA LYS A 568 -82.59 24.19 -47.31
C LYS A 568 -81.51 25.26 -47.18
N GLN A 569 -81.88 26.55 -47.21
CA GLN A 569 -80.94 27.65 -46.99
C GLN A 569 -80.36 27.66 -45.56
N LEU A 570 -81.19 27.37 -44.55
CA LEU A 570 -80.73 27.25 -43.16
C LEU A 570 -79.81 26.04 -42.96
N GLN A 571 -80.13 24.88 -43.54
CA GLN A 571 -79.28 23.69 -43.52
C GLN A 571 -77.93 23.95 -44.21
N GLN A 572 -77.90 24.70 -45.31
CA GLN A 572 -76.66 25.07 -45.98
C GLN A 572 -75.78 26.01 -45.12
N ARG A 573 -76.37 27.04 -44.49
CA ARG A 573 -75.68 27.90 -43.52
C ARG A 573 -75.14 27.10 -42.32
N LEU A 574 -75.91 26.13 -41.83
CA LEU A 574 -75.51 25.27 -40.71
C LEU A 574 -74.37 24.31 -41.10
N ALA A 575 -74.34 23.82 -42.35
CA ALA A 575 -73.22 23.06 -42.89
C ALA A 575 -71.95 23.91 -43.09
N GLU A 576 -72.09 25.18 -43.48
CA GLU A 576 -70.99 26.14 -43.54
C GLU A 576 -70.43 26.46 -42.15
N LEU A 577 -71.29 26.80 -41.18
CA LEU A 577 -70.93 26.98 -39.77
C LEU A 577 -70.23 25.75 -39.18
N LYS A 578 -70.72 24.54 -39.47
CA LYS A 578 -70.04 23.28 -39.07
C LYS A 578 -68.64 23.17 -39.67
N ARG A 579 -68.42 23.53 -40.95
CA ARG A 579 -67.07 23.54 -41.55
C ARG A 579 -66.15 24.60 -40.95
N THR A 580 -66.68 25.74 -40.52
CA THR A 580 -65.89 26.79 -39.83
C THR A 580 -65.49 26.32 -38.43
N LEU A 581 -66.46 25.87 -37.62
CA LEU A 581 -66.20 25.31 -36.29
C LEU A 581 -65.23 24.12 -36.32
N GLN A 582 -65.38 23.22 -37.30
CA GLN A 582 -64.50 22.05 -37.46
C GLN A 582 -63.10 22.39 -38.02
N LYS A 583 -62.88 23.62 -38.50
CA LYS A 583 -61.55 24.17 -38.82
C LYS A 583 -60.89 24.85 -37.62
N GLU A 584 -61.67 25.47 -36.73
CA GLU A 584 -61.14 26.13 -35.53
C GLU A 584 -60.90 25.15 -34.35
N LEU A 585 -61.67 24.06 -34.25
CA LEU A 585 -61.55 23.04 -33.19
C LEU A 585 -60.41 22.01 -33.38
N LYS A 586 -59.31 22.36 -34.07
CA LYS A 586 -58.17 21.44 -34.28
C LYS A 586 -57.13 21.50 -33.15
N LEU A 587 -57.50 21.00 -31.97
CA LEU A 587 -56.58 20.48 -30.96
C LEU A 587 -57.14 19.14 -30.39
N LYS A 588 -56.32 18.08 -30.37
CA LYS A 588 -56.63 16.76 -29.77
C LYS A 588 -56.44 16.79 -28.25
N PRO A 589 -57.20 16.02 -27.44
CA PRO A 589 -56.98 14.55 -27.19
C PRO A 589 -58.22 13.69 -27.56
N GLU A 590 -58.14 12.38 -27.89
CA GLU A 590 -57.90 11.18 -27.04
C GLU A 590 -59.04 10.96 -26.02
N MET A 591 -59.71 9.79 -25.86
CA MET A 591 -59.32 8.38 -26.05
C MET A 591 -60.58 7.43 -26.11
N GLU A 592 -60.56 6.37 -26.95
CA GLU A 592 -61.25 5.04 -26.84
C GLU A 592 -62.80 4.91 -26.55
N PRO A 593 -63.44 3.70 -26.59
CA PRO A 593 -62.95 2.34 -26.91
C PRO A 593 -63.72 1.51 -28.00
N GLU A 594 -63.07 0.41 -28.39
CA GLU A 594 -63.61 -0.95 -28.68
C GLU A 594 -64.46 -1.36 -29.92
N VAL A 595 -64.06 -2.55 -30.43
CA VAL A 595 -64.88 -3.64 -31.02
C VAL A 595 -65.49 -3.44 -32.43
N LYS A 596 -64.71 -3.80 -33.48
CA LYS A 596 -64.96 -5.00 -34.32
C LYS A 596 -63.92 -5.26 -35.41
N GLU A 597 -63.15 -6.34 -35.23
CA GLU A 597 -63.05 -7.46 -36.16
C GLU A 597 -63.11 -7.18 -37.69
N LYS A 598 -61.94 -7.08 -38.35
CA LYS A 598 -61.56 -8.06 -39.39
C LYS A 598 -60.09 -7.97 -39.83
N ARG A 599 -59.54 -9.15 -40.14
CA ARG A 599 -58.21 -9.37 -40.71
C ARG A 599 -58.17 -8.91 -42.17
N GLN A 600 -57.05 -8.33 -42.63
CA GLN A 600 -56.10 -8.99 -43.54
C GLN A 600 -54.99 -8.05 -44.02
N ASP A 601 -53.74 -8.50 -43.87
CA ASP A 601 -52.59 -8.02 -44.64
C ASP A 601 -52.72 -8.38 -46.13
N VAL A 602 -51.97 -7.66 -46.99
CA VAL A 602 -50.90 -8.20 -47.88
C VAL A 602 -50.75 -7.37 -49.19
N LYS A 603 -49.53 -6.82 -49.38
CA LYS A 603 -48.84 -6.41 -50.64
C LYS A 603 -49.46 -5.26 -51.49
N ALA A 604 -48.69 -4.20 -51.80
CA ALA A 604 -47.56 -4.08 -52.77
C ALA A 604 -48.06 -3.89 -54.23
N ASP A 605 -47.33 -3.30 -55.18
CA ASP A 605 -45.89 -3.04 -55.30
C ASP A 605 -45.63 -1.88 -56.33
N LYS A 606 -44.38 -1.39 -56.40
CA LYS A 606 -43.71 -0.91 -57.64
C LYS A 606 -44.07 0.49 -58.27
N PRO A 607 -43.30 1.03 -59.25
CA PRO A 607 -42.32 2.10 -58.94
C PRO A 607 -42.22 3.27 -59.97
N GLU A 608 -41.10 4.03 -59.89
CA GLU A 608 -40.41 4.82 -60.94
C GLU A 608 -40.88 6.26 -61.33
N ARG A 609 -39.94 7.21 -61.15
CA ARG A 609 -39.41 8.28 -62.04
C ARG A 609 -40.21 8.81 -63.27
N PRO A 610 -39.94 10.04 -63.81
CA PRO A 610 -38.67 10.79 -63.73
C PRO A 610 -38.71 12.34 -63.56
N GLU A 611 -37.49 12.89 -63.42
CA GLU A 611 -36.98 14.15 -64.02
C GLU A 611 -37.14 15.56 -63.39
N LYS A 612 -36.24 16.42 -63.87
CA LYS A 612 -35.74 17.75 -63.41
C LYS A 612 -35.95 18.74 -64.58
N PRO A 613 -35.92 20.09 -64.43
CA PRO A 613 -34.66 20.80 -64.10
C PRO A 613 -34.79 22.12 -63.30
N CYS A 614 -33.63 22.68 -62.91
CA CYS A 614 -33.41 24.02 -62.32
C CYS A 614 -33.21 25.09 -63.45
N PRO A 615 -32.68 26.34 -63.29
CA PRO A 615 -31.74 26.93 -62.28
C PRO A 615 -32.30 28.27 -61.67
N GLU A 616 -31.59 29.23 -61.03
CA GLU A 616 -30.18 29.71 -61.10
C GLU A 616 -29.80 30.66 -59.93
N ASN A 617 -28.49 30.87 -59.67
CA ASN A 617 -27.90 31.86 -58.71
C ASN A 617 -26.98 32.83 -59.49
N PRO A 618 -26.69 34.08 -59.04
CA PRO A 618 -25.37 34.36 -58.42
C PRO A 618 -25.28 35.57 -57.42
N VAL A 619 -24.09 35.79 -56.82
CA VAL A 619 -23.83 36.69 -55.65
C VAL A 619 -22.51 37.50 -55.76
N PRO A 620 -22.50 38.81 -55.39
CA PRO A 620 -21.28 39.59 -55.12
C PRO A 620 -21.29 40.37 -53.76
N THR A 621 -20.62 41.54 -53.71
CA THR A 621 -20.12 42.37 -52.57
C THR A 621 -20.12 43.88 -52.98
N PRO A 622 -19.55 44.94 -52.30
CA PRO A 622 -18.64 45.06 -51.12
C PRO A 622 -18.91 46.25 -50.10
N GLY A 623 -17.96 46.53 -49.16
CA GLY A 623 -17.98 47.62 -48.13
C GLY A 623 -17.52 49.03 -48.62
N PRO A 624 -17.20 50.06 -47.76
CA PRO A 624 -16.17 50.02 -46.66
C PRO A 624 -16.30 51.01 -45.44
N SER A 625 -15.32 50.98 -44.49
CA SER A 625 -14.81 52.03 -43.52
C SER A 625 -15.80 52.80 -42.57
N THR A 626 -15.53 53.21 -41.31
CA THR A 626 -14.31 53.83 -40.71
C THR A 626 -14.33 53.88 -39.15
N THR A 627 -13.17 53.61 -38.54
CA THR A 627 -12.53 54.05 -37.25
C THR A 627 -13.30 54.79 -36.09
N THR A 628 -13.13 54.22 -34.88
CA THR A 628 -12.96 54.82 -33.51
C THR A 628 -14.08 55.35 -32.58
N ILE A 629 -14.00 54.81 -31.34
CA ILE A 629 -14.12 55.43 -29.99
C ILE A 629 -15.44 55.31 -29.18
N THR A 630 -15.32 54.52 -28.10
CA THR A 630 -16.12 54.43 -26.85
C THR A 630 -17.65 54.40 -26.89
N THR A 631 -18.23 53.29 -26.42
CA THR A 631 -18.94 53.27 -25.11
C THR A 631 -19.17 51.83 -24.62
N THR A 632 -19.32 51.65 -23.31
CA THR A 632 -19.38 50.36 -22.62
C THR A 632 -20.78 49.73 -22.61
N VAL A 633 -20.99 48.66 -23.39
CA VAL A 633 -21.93 47.56 -23.07
C VAL A 633 -21.39 46.26 -23.67
N THR A 634 -20.88 45.34 -22.86
CA THR A 634 -20.52 43.98 -23.34
C THR A 634 -21.76 43.10 -23.40
N ASN A 635 -22.31 42.94 -24.61
CA ASN A 635 -23.37 41.98 -24.90
C ASN A 635 -22.81 40.55 -24.84
N ASN A 636 -23.37 39.70 -23.98
CA ASN A 636 -22.82 38.36 -23.69
C ASN A 636 -23.13 37.27 -24.74
N ALA A 637 -23.66 37.63 -25.92
CA ALA A 637 -24.12 36.68 -26.93
C ALA A 637 -22.98 36.07 -27.78
N ASP A 638 -21.93 36.83 -28.07
CA ASP A 638 -20.83 36.43 -28.98
C ASP A 638 -19.84 35.42 -28.34
N LEU A 639 -19.98 35.18 -27.04
CA LEU A 639 -19.17 34.22 -26.27
C LEU A 639 -19.71 32.79 -26.34
N ASN A 640 -20.81 32.51 -27.06
CA ASN A 640 -21.39 31.17 -27.11
C ASN A 640 -20.70 30.29 -28.16
N ASP A 641 -20.62 30.73 -29.41
CA ASP A 641 -19.88 30.04 -30.48
C ASP A 641 -18.39 29.87 -30.13
N SER A 642 -17.80 30.91 -29.50
CA SER A 642 -16.43 30.86 -28.98
C SER A 642 -16.24 29.84 -27.84
N ARG A 643 -17.29 29.49 -27.09
CA ARG A 643 -17.23 28.42 -26.07
C ARG A 643 -17.45 27.04 -26.66
N GLU A 644 -18.30 26.91 -27.67
CA GLU A 644 -18.62 25.62 -28.29
C GLU A 644 -17.43 25.05 -29.06
N ILE A 645 -16.72 25.89 -29.84
CA ILE A 645 -15.43 25.54 -30.47
C ILE A 645 -14.39 25.14 -29.40
N ASN A 646 -14.39 25.85 -28.26
CA ASN A 646 -13.50 25.51 -27.15
C ASN A 646 -13.84 24.16 -26.52
N PHE A 647 -15.09 23.72 -26.42
CA PHE A 647 -15.41 22.42 -25.80
C PHE A 647 -14.92 21.23 -26.63
N GLU A 648 -15.05 21.28 -27.96
CA GLU A 648 -14.55 20.21 -28.83
C GLU A 648 -13.01 20.16 -28.83
N TYR A 649 -12.36 21.32 -28.88
CA TYR A 649 -10.89 21.40 -28.78
C TYR A 649 -10.37 21.02 -27.39
N LEU A 650 -11.04 21.48 -26.32
CA LEU A 650 -10.74 21.14 -24.93
C LEU A 650 -10.83 19.64 -24.67
N LYS A 651 -11.87 18.96 -25.19
CA LYS A 651 -11.98 17.49 -25.10
C LYS A 651 -10.76 16.81 -25.69
N HIS A 652 -10.30 17.26 -26.87
CA HIS A 652 -9.10 16.72 -27.51
C HIS A 652 -7.81 17.06 -26.73
N VAL A 653 -7.67 18.29 -26.22
CA VAL A 653 -6.48 18.72 -25.47
C VAL A 653 -6.38 18.02 -24.10
N VAL A 654 -7.49 17.85 -23.38
CA VAL A 654 -7.52 17.10 -22.11
C VAL A 654 -7.27 15.62 -22.35
N LEU A 655 -7.91 15.01 -23.36
CA LEU A 655 -7.67 13.60 -23.70
C LEU A 655 -6.22 13.36 -24.10
N LYS A 656 -5.62 14.28 -24.90
CA LYS A 656 -4.20 14.23 -25.26
C LYS A 656 -3.30 14.45 -24.06
N PHE A 657 -3.59 15.41 -23.18
CA PHE A 657 -2.84 15.64 -21.95
C PHE A 657 -2.83 14.40 -21.03
N MET A 658 -3.96 13.71 -20.90
CA MET A 658 -4.08 12.48 -20.10
C MET A 658 -3.45 11.24 -20.76
N SER A 659 -3.26 11.24 -22.08
CA SER A 659 -2.76 10.08 -22.85
C SER A 659 -1.33 10.25 -23.38
N SER A 660 -0.76 11.46 -23.30
CA SER A 660 0.63 11.76 -23.68
C SER A 660 1.60 11.32 -22.59
N ARG A 661 2.86 11.10 -22.99
CA ARG A 661 3.98 10.88 -22.04
C ARG A 661 4.19 12.13 -21.20
N GLU A 662 4.74 11.98 -19.99
CA GLU A 662 4.90 13.06 -19.02
C GLU A 662 5.60 14.30 -19.62
N ALA A 663 6.64 14.09 -20.45
CA ALA A 663 7.39 15.18 -21.09
C ALA A 663 6.57 15.98 -22.13
N GLU A 664 5.65 15.31 -22.83
CA GLU A 664 4.73 15.96 -23.78
C GLU A 664 3.57 16.65 -23.04
N ALA A 665 3.04 15.99 -22.01
CA ALA A 665 2.00 16.54 -21.15
C ALA A 665 2.48 17.84 -20.47
N TYR A 666 3.76 17.94 -20.09
CA TYR A 666 4.35 19.17 -19.54
C TYR A 666 4.22 20.38 -20.50
N GLN A 667 4.39 20.16 -21.80
CA GLN A 667 4.23 21.20 -22.83
C GLN A 667 2.76 21.61 -23.01
N LEU A 668 1.84 20.65 -22.84
CA LEU A 668 0.40 20.85 -22.95
C LEU A 668 -0.22 21.60 -21.75
N ILE A 669 0.47 21.71 -20.60
CA ILE A 669 0.00 22.42 -19.40
C ILE A 669 -0.51 23.83 -19.72
N LYS A 670 0.21 24.60 -20.55
CA LYS A 670 -0.22 25.96 -20.92
C LYS A 670 -1.51 25.99 -21.75
N ALA A 671 -1.68 25.02 -22.66
CA ALA A 671 -2.90 24.90 -23.46
C ALA A 671 -4.10 24.51 -22.58
N VAL A 672 -3.92 23.53 -21.69
CA VAL A 672 -4.94 23.11 -20.71
C VAL A 672 -5.33 24.28 -19.80
N SER A 673 -4.34 25.03 -19.28
CA SER A 673 -4.57 26.16 -18.37
C SER A 673 -5.36 27.29 -19.02
N VAL A 674 -5.07 27.62 -20.29
CA VAL A 674 -5.83 28.63 -21.05
C VAL A 674 -7.25 28.15 -21.38
N LEU A 675 -7.43 26.88 -21.77
CA LEU A 675 -8.75 26.35 -22.15
C LEU A 675 -9.68 26.08 -20.96
N LEU A 676 -9.12 25.76 -19.78
CA LEU A 676 -9.87 25.56 -18.54
C LEU A 676 -9.89 26.78 -17.61
N ASN A 677 -9.25 27.89 -18.00
CA ASN A 677 -9.08 29.10 -17.18
C ASN A 677 -8.46 28.82 -15.80
N PHE A 678 -7.42 27.99 -15.75
CA PHE A 678 -6.67 27.75 -14.52
C PHE A 678 -5.95 29.02 -14.04
N THR A 679 -5.96 29.21 -12.73
CA THR A 679 -5.10 30.16 -12.04
C THR A 679 -3.63 29.78 -12.17
N ARG A 680 -2.71 30.71 -11.88
CA ARG A 680 -1.26 30.41 -11.94
C ARG A 680 -0.86 29.36 -10.90
N GLU A 681 -1.58 29.34 -9.80
CA GLU A 681 -1.46 28.42 -8.69
C GLU A 681 -1.86 27.00 -9.11
N GLU A 682 -2.98 26.84 -9.82
CA GLU A 682 -3.42 25.57 -10.40
C GLU A 682 -2.49 25.08 -11.54
N GLU A 683 -2.03 25.99 -12.41
CA GLU A 683 -1.04 25.68 -13.45
C GLU A 683 0.27 25.16 -12.83
N ASN A 684 0.74 25.78 -11.75
CA ASN A 684 1.97 25.36 -11.07
C ASN A 684 1.79 24.05 -10.29
N MET A 685 0.64 23.81 -9.65
CA MET A 685 0.33 22.52 -9.03
C MET A 685 0.38 21.37 -10.05
N LEU A 686 -0.07 21.60 -11.28
CA LEU A 686 0.04 20.62 -12.37
C LEU A 686 1.48 20.37 -12.81
N LYS A 687 2.33 21.41 -12.88
CA LYS A 687 3.78 21.27 -13.15
C LYS A 687 4.47 20.48 -12.05
N GLU A 688 4.31 20.86 -10.80
CA GLU A 688 4.88 20.17 -9.63
C GLU A 688 4.46 18.69 -9.60
N THR A 689 3.19 18.39 -9.95
CA THR A 689 2.68 17.00 -9.99
C THR A 689 3.33 16.18 -11.11
N LEU A 690 3.62 16.78 -12.26
CA LEU A 690 4.29 16.13 -13.37
C LEU A 690 5.80 15.97 -13.11
N GLU A 691 6.45 17.00 -12.57
CA GLU A 691 7.87 16.96 -12.17
C GLU A 691 8.12 15.92 -11.08
N TYR A 692 7.20 15.79 -10.10
CA TYR A 692 7.20 14.71 -9.13
C TYR A 692 7.13 13.33 -9.82
N LYS A 693 6.22 13.14 -10.80
CA LYS A 693 6.12 11.88 -11.56
C LYS A 693 7.36 11.56 -12.41
N MET A 694 8.10 12.57 -12.86
CA MET A 694 9.37 12.40 -13.58
C MET A 694 10.56 12.15 -12.64
N SER A 695 10.42 12.45 -11.34
CA SER A 695 11.51 12.43 -10.37
C SER A 695 11.48 11.17 -9.50
N TRP A 696 12.62 10.47 -9.42
CA TRP A 696 12.77 9.30 -8.55
C TRP A 696 12.78 9.65 -7.05
N PHE A 697 13.03 10.92 -6.69
CA PHE A 697 13.30 11.36 -5.31
C PHE A 697 12.42 12.51 -4.81
N GLY A 698 11.36 12.88 -5.54
CA GLY A 698 10.43 13.90 -5.09
C GLY A 698 9.48 13.41 -3.98
N SER A 699 8.90 14.34 -3.23
CA SER A 699 7.69 14.11 -2.44
C SER A 699 6.46 14.58 -3.22
N LYS A 700 5.31 13.94 -3.02
CA LYS A 700 4.07 14.27 -3.75
C LYS A 700 3.62 15.70 -3.37
N PRO A 701 3.39 16.61 -4.33
CA PRO A 701 2.99 17.98 -4.02
C PRO A 701 1.62 18.03 -3.34
N SER A 702 1.49 18.94 -2.36
CA SER A 702 0.26 19.13 -1.61
C SER A 702 -0.68 20.13 -2.32
N PRO A 703 -1.98 19.83 -2.46
CA PRO A 703 -2.92 20.71 -3.15
C PRO A 703 -3.22 21.96 -2.29
N LYS A 704 -2.50 23.04 -2.57
CA LYS A 704 -2.74 24.38 -2.00
C LYS A 704 -3.90 25.05 -2.75
N GLY A 705 -5.13 25.00 -2.24
CA GLY A 705 -6.20 25.84 -2.81
C GLY A 705 -7.66 25.50 -2.47
N ILE A 706 -7.99 24.26 -2.08
CA ILE A 706 -9.37 23.94 -1.72
C ILE A 706 -9.67 24.44 -0.31
N ILE A 707 -10.59 25.39 -0.20
CA ILE A 707 -11.00 26.06 1.04
C ILE A 707 -11.55 25.02 2.04
N ARG A 708 -10.75 24.69 3.07
CA ARG A 708 -11.29 24.20 4.35
C ARG A 708 -11.73 25.40 5.21
N PRO A 709 -12.80 25.27 6.03
CA PRO A 709 -13.16 26.30 6.98
C PRO A 709 -12.04 26.55 8.00
N SER A 710 -11.67 27.82 8.10
CA SER A 710 -10.70 28.46 9.00
C SER A 710 -10.25 27.71 10.26
N ILE A 711 -8.93 27.56 10.40
CA ILE A 711 -8.25 27.64 11.71
C ILE A 711 -7.16 28.70 11.62
N SER A 712 -7.17 29.63 12.56
CA SER A 712 -6.22 30.75 12.63
C SER A 712 -4.95 30.37 13.38
N GLY A 713 -3.79 30.51 12.75
CA GLY A 713 -2.48 30.37 13.38
C GLY A 713 -1.40 31.05 12.55
N THR A 714 -0.86 32.17 13.04
CA THR A 714 0.30 32.84 12.44
C THR A 714 1.59 32.08 12.75
N PRO A 715 2.54 31.94 11.79
CA PRO A 715 3.77 31.21 12.03
C PRO A 715 4.74 32.02 12.91
N THR A 716 5.19 31.42 14.01
CA THR A 716 6.27 31.97 14.83
C THR A 716 7.63 31.65 14.22
N HIS A 717 8.51 32.65 14.24
CA HIS A 717 9.88 32.60 13.71
C HIS A 717 10.74 31.58 14.49
N TRP A 718 11.51 30.74 13.79
CA TRP A 718 12.44 29.78 14.40
C TRP A 718 13.67 30.47 15.02
N SER A 719 14.29 29.77 15.97
CA SER A 719 15.69 29.86 16.40
C SER A 719 16.18 28.45 16.65
#